data_AF-A0A4Y7WKZ9-F1
#
_entry.id   AF-A0A4Y7WKZ9-F1
#
_cell.length_a   1.000
_cell.length_b   1.000
_cell.length_c   1.000
_cell.angle_alpha   90.00
_cell.angle_beta   90.00
_cell.angle_gamma   90.00
#
_symmetry.space_group_name_H-M   'P 1'
#
loop_
_entity.id
_entity.type
_entity.pdbx_description
1 polymer ?
#
loop_
_entity_poly.entity_id
_entity_poly.type
_entity_poly.pdbx_seq_one_letter_code
_entity_poly.pdbx_strand_id
1 'polypeptide(L)'
;MNGRKQRTIVIFVVLCLVWMVPMQAFASVTIEDEANFFSAEEVAAIEAAANDTYFNYYVSTVEGVDGQSSSNAALEVIDRVGSEGYHYSIFIDAEASEVYLNYIPNGEAESVIGNERNAVRIIDNEFLPAAATGEYGQGVVNIMEHLERERTSGTVATFLFVGALMIALVIALFYLRAQKKKRLAHVQSLLDRQKRILADVLKPYHEAKERVELSRGNTQQLFSEKQEELFAILTNAQEQEQQIKTWLDGAGKKKKNDVLQATVDFTNNITAQEEQLETKKEQLKEMFDQELKISGLIKAIEEKVKGVRDALEEMKRKTNLPYTYLERDIQAAEEKMTEMSSADDSLDYLYAAQLAEAAEEACATAETHADQIKTLLAKEAELIDRIDKQAREIDHIVEREQLQLKEEDPHALLEAARQSHSQLHHAIEVGNAKEAMYIYDSMDAAINDALQRVKQLLVYRDETKKELGELQDQMRSIRLDPESFRIQMDKVRHTYHSSHWHSIESDYHEATALYDNMLLTMSNVDTMLQLDRQEYKKANQTMQDLVAQYKTLSDLHGQSFYLFDRLEQQKQSLYREARALNDAIQSLEHQLHHHRLRLNSHRMEELYRSVNNAIRLLDVTPIQLFAVEDELEHVKQELPYVQKEVQSFIQDKERLEREWRDVSSSYQHMSRKLGLNFSQSTFKRRYDESARQVDYLISEGQFASAKREVELTRRLVDEMRDEERRMARKAAQTAAVLHTVNRNNNRNSRGGGSGGSRGGGFGGSGSRGGGFGGSSGSRGGGRSMGGRGGGSSFRGKGGGRKF
;
A
#
# COMPACT_ATOMS: atom_id res chain seq x y z
N MET A 1 35.27 68.48 60.21
CA MET A 1 36.37 67.74 60.86
C MET A 1 35.98 66.28 61.04
N ASN A 2 36.45 65.38 60.15
CA ASN A 2 36.54 63.91 60.38
C ASN A 2 37.18 63.14 59.20
N GLY A 3 37.68 63.83 58.16
CA GLY A 3 38.49 63.24 57.08
C GLY A 3 39.87 62.68 57.49
N ARG A 4 40.25 62.78 58.77
CA ARG A 4 41.45 62.13 59.33
C ARG A 4 41.17 60.83 60.09
N LYS A 5 39.90 60.47 60.35
CA LYS A 5 39.53 59.18 60.98
C LYS A 5 39.12 58.10 59.97
N GLN A 6 38.72 58.48 58.75
CA GLN A 6 38.43 57.53 57.66
C GLN A 6 39.69 56.97 56.99
N ARG A 7 40.81 57.70 56.98
CA ARG A 7 42.07 57.21 56.38
C ARG A 7 42.80 56.18 57.26
N THR A 8 42.68 56.25 58.59
CA THR A 8 43.24 55.26 59.52
C THR A 8 42.46 53.94 59.57
N ILE A 9 41.15 53.95 59.32
CA ILE A 9 40.33 52.71 59.27
C ILE A 9 40.56 51.97 57.95
N VAL A 10 40.69 52.68 56.83
CA VAL A 10 41.00 52.07 55.52
C VAL A 10 42.41 51.48 55.50
N ILE A 11 43.39 52.14 56.13
CA ILE A 11 44.77 51.61 56.23
C ILE A 11 44.84 50.42 57.20
N PHE A 12 44.05 50.40 58.29
CA PHE A 12 43.99 49.27 59.22
C PHE A 12 43.27 48.03 58.64
N VAL A 13 42.23 48.24 57.81
CA VAL A 13 41.53 47.15 57.11
C VAL A 13 42.38 46.59 55.96
N VAL A 14 43.15 47.43 55.25
CA VAL A 14 44.10 46.98 54.22
C VAL A 14 45.32 46.27 54.83
N LEU A 15 45.75 46.62 56.06
CA LEU A 15 46.85 45.93 56.76
C LEU A 15 46.42 44.60 57.42
N CYS A 16 45.15 44.45 57.82
CA CYS A 16 44.61 43.18 58.32
C CYS A 16 44.21 42.20 57.20
N LEU A 17 44.05 42.68 55.96
CA LEU A 17 43.82 41.84 54.77
C LEU A 17 45.10 41.22 54.18
N VAL A 18 46.29 41.61 54.66
CA VAL A 18 47.60 41.10 54.19
C VAL A 18 48.16 39.97 55.08
N TRP A 19 47.44 39.53 56.12
CA TRP A 19 47.86 38.44 57.02
C TRP A 19 46.81 37.34 57.24
N MET A 20 45.84 37.19 56.33
CA MET A 20 44.96 36.03 56.26
C MET A 20 45.17 35.29 54.95
N VAL A 21 46.33 34.64 54.85
CA VAL A 21 46.53 33.49 53.97
C VAL A 21 45.69 32.34 54.57
N PRO A 22 44.62 31.86 53.93
CA PRO A 22 44.22 30.49 54.20
C PRO A 22 45.36 29.61 53.71
N MET A 23 45.92 28.80 54.61
CA MET A 23 46.66 27.61 54.19
C MET A 23 45.72 26.85 53.26
N GLN A 24 46.11 26.73 51.98
CA GLN A 24 45.50 25.76 51.09
C GLN A 24 45.70 24.39 51.75
N ALA A 25 44.62 23.76 52.19
CA ALA A 25 44.61 22.31 52.22
C ALA A 25 44.65 21.93 50.74
N PHE A 26 45.80 21.42 50.28
CA PHE A 26 45.92 20.92 48.92
C PHE A 26 44.88 19.81 48.76
N ALA A 27 43.87 20.04 47.93
CA ALA A 27 43.07 18.95 47.44
C ALA A 27 43.99 18.01 46.65
N SER A 28 43.84 16.72 46.87
CA SER A 28 44.59 15.71 46.13
C SER A 28 43.72 15.16 45.01
N VAL A 29 44.27 15.10 43.80
CA VAL A 29 43.80 14.15 42.80
C VAL A 29 44.67 12.91 42.85
N THR A 30 44.04 11.74 42.74
CA THR A 30 44.75 10.49 42.47
C THR A 30 44.24 9.93 41.16
N ILE A 31 45.19 9.56 40.29
CA ILE A 31 44.91 9.06 38.95
C ILE A 31 45.42 7.62 38.87
N GLU A 32 44.50 6.67 38.75
CA GLU A 32 44.78 5.27 38.46
C GLU A 32 44.41 4.95 37.01
N ASP A 33 45.38 5.12 36.12
CA ASP A 33 45.19 4.96 34.67
C ASP A 33 45.57 3.55 34.21
N GLU A 34 44.82 2.52 34.63
CA GLU A 34 45.15 1.12 34.30
C GLU A 34 45.04 0.83 32.79
N ALA A 35 44.19 1.57 32.08
CA ALA A 35 44.03 1.44 30.63
C ALA A 35 45.09 2.17 29.79
N ASN A 36 46.04 2.88 30.43
CA ASN A 36 46.92 3.86 29.78
C ASN A 36 46.14 4.85 28.87
N PHE A 37 45.00 5.30 29.37
CA PHE A 37 44.08 6.16 28.64
C PHE A 37 44.60 7.59 28.52
N PHE A 38 45.47 8.03 29.44
CA PHE A 38 46.03 9.37 29.47
C PHE A 38 47.53 9.38 29.14
N SER A 39 47.96 10.40 28.40
CA SER A 39 49.38 10.69 28.23
C SER A 39 49.99 11.29 29.51
N ALA A 40 51.32 11.19 29.68
CA ALA A 40 52.00 11.78 30.83
C ALA A 40 51.81 13.29 30.96
N GLU A 41 51.62 14.00 29.84
CA GLU A 41 51.34 15.43 29.81
C GLU A 41 49.90 15.73 30.30
N GLU A 42 48.93 14.89 29.95
CA GLU A 42 47.55 15.01 30.42
C GLU A 42 47.41 14.68 31.90
N VAL A 43 48.10 13.64 32.38
CA VAL A 43 48.16 13.32 33.82
C VAL A 43 48.70 14.53 34.60
N ALA A 44 49.80 15.12 34.13
CA ALA A 44 50.37 16.32 34.75
C ALA A 44 49.42 17.53 34.71
N ALA A 45 48.62 17.68 33.65
CA ALA A 45 47.62 18.74 33.54
C ALA A 45 46.45 18.54 34.51
N ILE A 46 45.96 17.31 34.67
CA ILE A 46 44.91 16.97 35.65
C ILE A 46 45.41 17.21 37.07
N GLU A 47 46.63 16.78 37.40
CA GLU A 47 47.27 17.05 38.69
C GLU A 47 47.46 18.54 38.93
N ALA A 48 47.90 19.29 37.92
CA ALA A 48 48.04 20.74 38.01
C ALA A 48 46.71 21.45 38.28
N ALA A 49 45.63 21.03 37.62
CA ALA A 49 44.29 21.58 37.84
C ALA A 49 43.76 21.28 39.25
N ALA A 50 44.10 20.13 39.82
CA ALA A 50 43.70 19.73 41.16
C ALA A 50 44.40 20.51 42.29
N ASN A 51 45.58 21.11 42.04
CA ASN A 51 46.39 21.74 43.08
C ASN A 51 45.71 22.93 43.79
N ASP A 52 44.67 23.52 43.19
CA ASP A 52 43.90 24.63 43.78
C ASP A 52 42.39 24.31 43.88
N THR A 53 42.03 23.02 43.95
CA THR A 53 40.64 22.60 44.17
C THR A 53 40.33 22.43 45.66
N TYR A 54 39.05 22.37 46.01
CA TYR A 54 38.62 22.11 47.39
C TYR A 54 38.24 20.65 47.60
N PHE A 55 37.65 20.03 46.59
CA PHE A 55 37.30 18.62 46.60
C PHE A 55 38.49 17.77 46.16
N ASN A 56 38.62 16.62 46.79
CA ASN A 56 39.52 15.56 46.37
C ASN A 56 38.87 14.75 45.25
N TYR A 57 39.60 14.52 44.18
CA TYR A 57 39.12 13.82 42.99
C TYR A 57 39.85 12.49 42.82
N TYR A 58 39.11 11.45 42.49
CA TYR A 58 39.68 10.17 42.08
C TYR A 58 39.38 9.96 40.61
N VAL A 59 40.40 9.84 39.78
CA VAL A 59 40.25 9.57 38.36
C VAL A 59 40.78 8.16 38.12
N SER A 60 39.95 7.30 37.53
CA SER A 60 40.38 5.93 37.22
C SER A 60 39.92 5.53 35.84
N THR A 61 40.80 4.82 35.14
CA THR A 61 40.49 4.23 33.84
C THR A 61 40.77 2.75 33.89
N VAL A 62 39.92 1.97 33.23
CA VAL A 62 40.09 0.53 33.06
C VAL A 62 39.87 0.16 31.61
N GLU A 63 40.57 -0.87 31.12
CA GLU A 63 40.36 -1.34 29.75
C GLU A 63 38.92 -1.84 29.58
N GLY A 64 38.35 -2.52 30.58
CA GLY A 64 36.96 -2.97 30.62
C GLY A 64 36.61 -3.61 31.97
N VAL A 65 35.33 -3.79 32.28
CA VAL A 65 34.88 -4.44 33.52
C VAL A 65 34.24 -5.81 33.27
N ASP A 66 34.97 -6.86 33.63
CA ASP A 66 34.60 -8.26 33.38
C ASP A 66 33.38 -8.71 34.21
N GLY A 67 32.25 -8.96 33.54
CA GLY A 67 31.08 -9.62 34.11
C GLY A 67 30.16 -8.73 34.97
N GLN A 68 30.44 -7.43 35.07
CA GLN A 68 29.56 -6.44 35.69
C GLN A 68 29.35 -5.21 34.79
N SER A 69 28.27 -4.44 35.00
CA SER A 69 28.05 -3.21 34.21
C SER A 69 29.01 -2.10 34.66
N SER A 70 29.48 -1.28 33.71
CA SER A 70 30.35 -0.12 33.95
C SER A 70 29.78 0.85 34.97
N SER A 71 28.45 1.04 34.97
CA SER A 71 27.77 1.82 36.02
C SER A 71 27.89 1.23 37.41
N ASN A 72 27.83 -0.10 37.57
CA ASN A 72 27.97 -0.74 38.88
C ASN A 72 29.42 -0.68 39.35
N ALA A 73 30.38 -0.94 38.45
CA ALA A 73 31.80 -0.81 38.76
C ALA A 73 32.18 0.62 39.16
N ALA A 74 31.69 1.62 38.43
CA ALA A 74 31.88 3.03 38.77
C ALA A 74 31.30 3.39 40.16
N LEU A 75 30.17 2.77 40.55
CA LEU A 75 29.58 2.94 41.88
C LEU A 75 30.41 2.26 42.97
N GLU A 76 30.96 1.07 42.70
CA GLU A 76 31.89 0.40 43.61
C GLU A 76 33.16 1.23 43.83
N VAL A 77 33.69 1.87 42.78
CA VAL A 77 34.86 2.75 42.89
C VAL A 77 34.56 3.90 43.85
N ILE A 78 33.48 4.67 43.65
CA ILE A 78 33.15 5.78 44.56
C ILE A 78 32.85 5.31 45.99
N ASP A 79 32.23 4.14 46.17
CA ASP A 79 31.97 3.58 47.49
C ASP A 79 33.27 3.20 48.21
N ARG A 80 34.26 2.67 47.46
CA ARG A 80 35.62 2.36 47.98
C ARG A 80 36.38 3.64 48.30
N VAL A 81 36.65 4.47 47.30
CA VAL A 81 37.54 5.64 47.43
C VAL A 81 36.89 6.76 48.24
N GLY A 82 35.56 6.78 48.31
CA GLY A 82 34.84 7.70 49.16
C GLY A 82 35.16 7.50 50.64
N SER A 83 35.39 6.25 51.07
CA SER A 83 35.85 5.95 52.44
C SER A 83 37.31 6.37 52.69
N GLU A 84 38.10 6.56 51.63
CA GLU A 84 39.49 7.03 51.67
C GLU A 84 39.59 8.57 51.67
N GLY A 85 38.47 9.27 51.48
CA GLY A 85 38.38 10.73 51.57
C GLY A 85 38.25 11.46 50.21
N TYR A 86 37.98 10.75 49.11
CA TYR A 86 37.69 11.36 47.82
C TYR A 86 36.23 11.77 47.69
N HIS A 87 35.97 12.96 47.18
CA HIS A 87 34.62 13.53 47.12
C HIS A 87 33.90 13.20 45.81
N TYR A 88 34.66 13.15 44.72
CA TYR A 88 34.20 12.78 43.39
C TYR A 88 35.07 11.67 42.81
N SER A 89 34.43 10.76 42.08
CA SER A 89 35.10 9.75 41.26
C SER A 89 34.70 9.96 39.81
N ILE A 90 35.70 10.08 38.95
CA ILE A 90 35.55 10.08 37.49
C ILE A 90 36.10 8.75 37.02
N PHE A 91 35.21 7.87 36.57
CA PHE A 91 35.54 6.53 36.12
C PHE A 91 35.33 6.42 34.62
N ILE A 92 36.34 5.93 33.90
CA ILE A 92 36.30 5.75 32.44
C ILE A 92 36.53 4.28 32.11
N ASP A 93 35.56 3.68 31.43
CA ASP A 93 35.68 2.36 30.85
C ASP A 93 36.02 2.51 29.36
N ALA A 94 37.24 2.17 28.99
CA ALA A 94 37.76 2.40 27.65
C ALA A 94 37.08 1.50 26.60
N GLU A 95 36.88 0.21 26.90
CA GLU A 95 36.22 -0.76 26.00
C GLU A 95 34.75 -0.43 25.80
N ALA A 96 34.03 -0.05 26.86
CA ALA A 96 32.64 0.37 26.73
C ALA A 96 32.49 1.78 26.13
N SER A 97 33.57 2.57 26.16
CA SER A 97 33.62 4.02 25.88
C SER A 97 32.63 4.79 26.74
N GLU A 98 32.58 4.50 28.03
CA GLU A 98 31.66 5.13 28.96
C GLU A 98 32.40 5.86 30.07
N VAL A 99 31.94 7.07 30.41
CA VAL A 99 32.45 7.87 31.53
C VAL A 99 31.35 8.08 32.55
N TYR A 100 31.70 7.96 33.82
CA TYR A 100 30.81 8.13 34.95
C TYR A 100 31.39 9.15 35.91
N LEU A 101 30.57 10.13 36.30
CA LEU A 101 30.86 11.07 37.35
C LEU A 101 29.98 10.73 38.54
N ASN A 102 30.62 10.16 39.54
CA ASN A 102 29.98 9.73 40.78
C ASN A 102 30.47 10.58 41.95
N TYR A 103 29.63 10.67 42.97
CA TYR A 103 29.92 11.42 44.19
C TYR A 103 29.39 10.66 45.39
N ILE A 104 29.98 10.89 46.56
CA ILE A 104 29.48 10.24 47.78
C ILE A 104 28.09 10.82 48.12
N PRO A 105 27.04 9.99 48.21
CA PRO A 105 25.70 10.45 48.57
C PRO A 105 25.64 10.96 50.02
N ASN A 106 24.87 12.02 50.23
CA ASN A 106 24.72 12.81 51.45
C ASN A 106 25.98 13.60 51.90
N GLY A 107 26.98 13.76 51.02
CA GLY A 107 28.15 14.62 51.24
C GLY A 107 28.01 16.03 50.64
N GLU A 108 28.97 16.92 50.92
CA GLU A 108 29.00 18.30 50.36
C GLU A 108 29.03 18.28 48.82
N ALA A 109 29.66 17.27 48.24
CA ALA A 109 29.69 16.99 46.80
C ALA A 109 28.31 16.78 46.16
N GLU A 110 27.35 16.16 46.87
CA GLU A 110 25.97 16.01 46.39
C GLU A 110 25.26 17.36 46.31
N SER A 111 25.58 18.32 47.18
CA SER A 111 24.90 19.63 47.17
C SER A 111 25.25 20.48 45.94
N VAL A 112 26.42 20.22 45.34
CA VAL A 112 26.93 20.92 44.16
C VAL A 112 26.36 20.30 42.88
N ILE A 113 26.43 18.98 42.72
CA ILE A 113 25.87 18.29 41.55
C ILE A 113 24.34 18.20 41.65
N GLY A 114 23.80 17.98 42.84
CA GLY A 114 22.38 17.87 43.16
C GLY A 114 21.79 16.49 42.88
N ASN A 115 21.90 15.99 41.65
CA ASN A 115 21.38 14.68 41.26
C ASN A 115 22.11 14.09 40.03
N GLU A 116 21.84 12.81 39.76
CA GLU A 116 22.41 12.06 38.62
C GLU A 116 22.22 12.74 37.27
N ARG A 117 21.07 13.38 37.00
CA ARG A 117 20.82 14.06 35.72
C ARG A 117 21.76 15.24 35.51
N ASN A 118 22.12 15.94 36.58
CA ASN A 118 23.10 17.01 36.50
C ASN A 118 24.52 16.48 36.32
N ALA A 119 24.88 15.36 36.94
CA ALA A 119 26.17 14.70 36.68
C ALA A 119 26.31 14.33 35.19
N VAL A 120 25.26 13.73 34.62
CA VAL A 120 25.18 13.45 33.18
C VAL A 120 25.32 14.73 32.35
N ARG A 121 24.61 15.81 32.71
CA ARG A 121 24.69 17.09 31.98
C ARG A 121 26.08 17.73 32.06
N ILE A 122 26.77 17.57 33.19
CA ILE A 122 28.14 18.07 33.37
C ILE A 122 29.08 17.29 32.45
N ILE A 123 28.95 15.96 32.39
CA ILE A 123 29.72 15.16 31.43
C ILE A 123 29.41 15.58 29.99
N ASP A 124 28.13 15.72 29.63
CA ASP A 124 27.69 16.10 28.27
C ASP A 124 28.29 17.45 27.83
N ASN A 125 28.41 18.41 28.74
CA ASN A 125 28.85 19.76 28.42
C ASN A 125 30.36 19.97 28.57
N GLU A 126 31.00 19.28 29.51
CA GLU A 126 32.38 19.59 29.91
C GLU A 126 33.39 18.51 29.46
N PHE A 127 32.97 17.23 29.41
CA PHE A 127 33.86 16.12 29.03
C PHE A 127 33.65 15.66 27.59
N LEU A 128 32.40 15.40 27.16
CA LEU A 128 32.13 14.90 25.81
C LEU A 128 32.70 15.79 24.68
N PRO A 129 32.65 17.14 24.76
CA PRO A 129 33.19 17.98 23.69
C PRO A 129 34.71 17.83 23.53
N ALA A 130 35.46 17.65 24.62
CA ALA A 130 36.91 17.44 24.59
C ALA A 130 37.27 15.99 24.20
N ALA A 131 36.48 15.02 24.68
CA ALA A 131 36.60 13.62 24.31
C ALA A 131 36.39 13.39 22.80
N ALA A 132 35.47 14.14 22.17
CA ALA A 132 35.22 14.05 20.73
C ALA A 132 36.43 14.45 19.87
N THR A 133 37.37 15.25 20.40
CA THR A 133 38.63 15.61 19.74
C THR A 133 39.83 14.78 20.21
N GLY A 134 39.59 13.76 21.06
CA GLY A 134 40.63 12.89 21.61
C GLY A 134 41.41 13.48 22.79
N GLU A 135 41.00 14.64 23.31
CA GLU A 135 41.65 15.33 24.45
C GLU A 135 40.95 14.95 25.76
N TYR A 136 41.00 13.67 26.13
CA TYR A 136 40.26 13.14 27.27
C TYR A 136 40.72 13.72 28.60
N GLY A 137 42.03 13.98 28.77
CA GLY A 137 42.54 14.59 29.99
C GLY A 137 42.00 16.00 30.23
N GLN A 138 41.85 16.78 29.15
CA GLN A 138 41.24 18.12 29.23
C GLN A 138 39.76 18.03 29.61
N GLY A 139 39.05 17.00 29.14
CA GLY A 139 37.67 16.74 29.54
C GLY A 139 37.54 16.52 31.06
N VAL A 140 38.47 15.78 31.68
CA VAL A 140 38.50 15.58 33.13
C VAL A 140 38.73 16.90 33.86
N VAL A 141 39.70 17.71 33.41
CA VAL A 141 40.00 19.03 33.98
C VAL A 141 38.77 19.94 33.93
N ASN A 142 38.07 19.98 32.80
CA ASN A 142 36.88 20.81 32.64
C ASN A 142 35.76 20.41 33.61
N ILE A 143 35.56 19.10 33.84
CA ILE A 143 34.61 18.63 34.87
C ILE A 143 35.04 19.15 36.25
N MET A 144 36.31 19.00 36.62
CA MET A 144 36.81 19.43 37.93
C MET A 144 36.58 20.93 38.14
N GLU A 145 36.96 21.76 37.16
CA GLU A 145 36.77 23.21 37.23
C GLU A 145 35.29 23.61 37.32
N HIS A 146 34.41 22.93 36.57
CA HIS A 146 32.97 23.18 36.62
C HIS A 146 32.42 22.89 38.03
N LEU A 147 32.80 21.76 38.61
CA LEU A 147 32.35 21.35 39.93
C LEU A 147 32.85 22.29 41.03
N GLU A 148 34.10 22.74 40.96
CA GLU A 148 34.62 23.72 41.92
C GLU A 148 33.97 25.09 41.79
N ARG A 149 33.68 25.51 40.55
CA ARG A 149 32.96 26.76 40.28
C ARG A 149 31.55 26.72 40.86
N GLU A 150 30.84 25.61 40.70
CA GLU A 150 29.49 25.43 41.25
C GLU A 150 29.51 25.32 42.79
N ARG A 151 30.54 24.72 43.39
CA ARG A 151 30.72 24.62 44.85
C ARG A 151 30.81 25.97 45.55
N THR A 152 31.52 26.93 44.97
CA THR A 152 31.63 28.28 45.56
C THR A 152 30.29 29.02 45.67
N SER A 153 29.20 28.45 45.15
CA SER A 153 27.84 28.98 45.25
C SER A 153 26.95 28.38 46.36
N GLY A 154 27.36 27.33 47.09
CA GLY A 154 26.56 26.81 48.20
C GLY A 154 27.15 25.69 49.04
N THR A 155 27.67 26.00 50.25
CA THR A 155 27.40 25.35 51.57
C THR A 155 28.54 25.49 52.60
N VAL A 156 28.54 26.57 53.41
CA VAL A 156 28.94 26.49 54.84
C VAL A 156 28.00 27.36 55.67
N ALA A 157 26.93 26.73 56.14
CA ALA A 157 26.09 27.14 57.26
C ALA A 157 25.94 25.83 58.07
N THR A 158 26.29 25.69 59.34
CA THR A 158 25.90 26.49 60.50
C THR A 158 26.59 25.92 61.75
N PHE A 159 27.50 26.65 62.40
CA PHE A 159 27.81 26.58 63.85
C PHE A 159 28.84 27.68 64.13
N LEU A 160 28.48 28.95 64.19
CA LEU A 160 28.19 29.59 65.48
C LEU A 160 26.94 30.47 65.35
N PHE A 161 25.83 29.81 65.68
CA PHE A 161 24.41 30.14 65.54
C PHE A 161 23.92 31.46 66.17
N VAL A 162 24.81 32.36 66.60
CA VAL A 162 24.45 33.63 67.26
C VAL A 162 24.99 34.85 66.50
N GLY A 163 26.15 34.72 65.82
CA GLY A 163 26.58 35.70 64.79
C GLY A 163 25.83 35.51 63.47
N ALA A 164 25.46 34.25 63.17
CA ALA A 164 24.68 33.89 61.99
C ALA A 164 23.26 34.47 62.00
N LEU A 165 22.65 34.80 63.14
CA LEU A 165 21.29 35.36 63.17
C LEU A 165 21.27 36.86 62.79
N MET A 166 22.30 37.62 63.16
CA MET A 166 22.47 39.01 62.74
C MET A 166 23.02 39.13 61.31
N ILE A 167 23.96 38.26 60.93
CA ILE A 167 24.47 38.20 59.55
C ILE A 167 23.43 37.59 58.60
N ALA A 168 22.65 36.57 58.99
CA ALA A 168 21.54 36.05 58.18
C ALA A 168 20.36 37.02 58.13
N LEU A 169 20.14 37.90 59.13
CA LEU A 169 19.16 38.97 58.99
C LEU A 169 19.65 40.05 58.00
N VAL A 170 20.96 40.34 57.97
CA VAL A 170 21.59 41.22 56.98
C VAL A 170 21.65 40.57 55.59
N ILE A 171 22.03 39.29 55.47
CA ILE A 171 22.04 38.51 54.22
C ILE A 171 20.61 38.23 53.77
N ALA A 172 19.63 37.95 54.64
CA ALA A 172 18.22 37.82 54.26
C ALA A 172 17.63 39.18 53.87
N LEU A 173 18.01 40.29 54.52
CA LEU A 173 17.69 41.64 54.03
C LEU A 173 18.37 41.93 52.69
N PHE A 174 19.61 41.48 52.48
CA PHE A 174 20.37 41.63 51.23
C PHE A 174 19.86 40.69 50.13
N TYR A 175 19.37 39.50 50.47
CA TYR A 175 18.81 38.47 49.59
C TYR A 175 17.35 38.78 49.25
N LEU A 176 16.56 39.30 50.19
CA LEU A 176 15.25 39.90 49.91
C LEU A 176 15.41 41.20 49.10
N ARG A 177 16.44 42.02 49.36
CA ARG A 177 16.80 43.15 48.49
C ARG A 177 17.30 42.70 47.12
N ALA A 178 18.09 41.62 47.03
CA ALA A 178 18.63 41.09 45.78
C ALA A 178 17.56 40.36 44.97
N GLN A 179 16.64 39.62 45.60
CA GLN A 179 15.45 39.06 44.94
C GLN A 179 14.50 40.17 44.52
N LYS A 180 14.29 41.21 45.33
CA LYS A 180 13.54 42.40 44.93
C LYS A 180 14.23 43.09 43.74
N LYS A 181 15.56 43.20 43.74
CA LYS A 181 16.37 43.74 42.64
C LYS A 181 16.29 42.87 41.38
N LYS A 182 16.36 41.53 41.49
CA LYS A 182 16.22 40.58 40.37
C LYS A 182 14.82 40.60 39.77
N ARG A 183 13.76 40.70 40.60
CA ARG A 183 12.36 40.82 40.12
C ARG A 183 12.10 42.17 39.46
N LEU A 184 12.62 43.26 40.03
CA LEU A 184 12.57 44.58 39.40
C LEU A 184 13.39 44.63 38.11
N ALA A 185 14.55 43.96 38.06
CA ALA A 185 15.34 43.81 36.85
C ALA A 185 14.62 42.99 35.78
N HIS A 186 13.84 41.97 36.16
CA HIS A 186 13.00 41.23 35.23
C HIS A 186 11.85 42.08 34.67
N VAL A 187 11.16 42.87 35.51
CA VAL A 187 10.16 43.83 35.02
C VAL A 187 10.79 44.93 34.17
N GLN A 188 12.02 45.36 34.47
CA GLN A 188 12.81 46.24 33.59
C GLN A 188 13.12 45.56 32.24
N SER A 189 13.46 44.28 32.23
CA SER A 189 13.65 43.53 30.98
C SER A 189 12.35 43.38 30.17
N LEU A 190 11.19 43.31 30.83
CA LEU A 190 9.88 43.35 30.18
C LEU A 190 9.60 44.75 29.60
N LEU A 191 9.97 45.83 30.29
CA LEU A 191 9.90 47.19 29.75
C LEU A 191 10.79 47.34 28.50
N ASP A 192 11.99 46.76 28.51
CA ASP A 192 12.90 46.80 27.35
C ASP A 192 12.40 45.91 26.20
N ARG A 193 11.68 44.81 26.47
CA ARG A 193 10.93 44.06 25.43
C ARG A 193 9.78 44.91 24.86
N GLN A 194 8.99 45.55 25.72
CA GLN A 194 7.88 46.41 25.29
C GLN A 194 8.35 47.57 24.40
N LYS A 195 9.47 48.22 24.76
CA LYS A 195 10.09 49.27 23.94
C LYS A 195 10.56 48.76 22.57
N ARG A 196 11.03 47.51 22.49
CA ARG A 196 11.37 46.86 21.22
C ARG A 196 10.13 46.65 20.36
N ILE A 197 9.03 46.14 20.92
CA ILE A 197 7.74 46.03 20.21
C ILE A 197 7.32 47.39 19.65
N LEU A 198 7.37 48.46 20.45
CA LEU A 198 7.07 49.82 19.99
C LEU A 198 7.94 50.25 18.81
N ALA A 199 9.25 50.00 18.86
CA ALA A 199 10.17 50.31 17.77
C ALA A 199 9.88 49.45 16.52
N ASP A 200 9.60 48.17 16.71
CA ASP A 200 9.43 47.18 15.65
C ASP A 200 8.08 47.30 14.91
N VAL A 201 7.06 47.89 15.54
CA VAL A 201 5.75 48.19 14.92
C VAL A 201 5.82 49.43 14.02
N LEU A 202 6.69 50.40 14.32
CA LEU A 202 6.70 51.69 13.62
C LEU A 202 6.98 51.54 12.12
N LYS A 203 7.98 50.72 11.75
CA LYS A 203 8.32 50.49 10.35
C LYS A 203 7.15 49.89 9.54
N PRO A 204 6.59 48.72 9.89
CA PRO A 204 5.48 48.14 9.15
C PRO A 204 4.23 49.02 9.18
N TYR A 205 3.98 49.77 10.27
CA TYR A 205 2.89 50.73 10.32
C TYR A 205 3.07 51.86 9.29
N HIS A 206 4.28 52.43 9.18
CA HIS A 206 4.58 53.46 8.20
C HIS A 206 4.50 52.93 6.76
N GLU A 207 5.01 51.73 6.50
CA GLU A 207 4.93 51.06 5.20
C GLU A 207 3.46 50.83 4.79
N ALA A 208 2.62 50.31 5.70
CA ALA A 208 1.19 50.14 5.44
C ALA A 208 0.50 51.48 5.19
N LYS A 209 0.79 52.51 6.01
CA LYS A 209 0.22 53.85 5.86
C LYS A 209 0.58 54.49 4.52
N GLU A 210 1.85 54.41 4.10
CA GLU A 210 2.30 54.92 2.80
C GLU A 210 1.50 54.27 1.67
N ARG A 211 1.27 52.95 1.73
CA ARG A 211 0.44 52.26 0.74
C ARG A 211 -1.02 52.66 0.79
N VAL A 212 -1.61 52.95 1.95
CA VAL A 212 -2.99 53.48 2.03
C VAL A 212 -3.13 54.83 1.33
N GLU A 213 -2.11 55.69 1.41
CA GLU A 213 -2.13 57.00 0.75
C GLU A 213 -2.02 56.89 -0.78
N LEU A 214 -1.23 55.94 -1.26
CA LEU A 214 -0.92 55.78 -2.68
C LEU A 214 -1.88 54.85 -3.44
N SER A 215 -2.34 53.77 -2.81
CA SER A 215 -3.22 52.76 -3.45
C SER A 215 -4.67 53.23 -3.57
N ARG A 216 -5.45 52.45 -4.35
CA ARG A 216 -6.87 52.70 -4.62
C ARG A 216 -7.70 51.41 -4.42
N GLY A 217 -9.01 51.56 -4.45
CA GLY A 217 -9.96 50.45 -4.50
C GLY A 217 -9.88 49.49 -3.31
N ASN A 218 -9.97 48.19 -3.61
CA ASN A 218 -9.93 47.12 -2.61
C ASN A 218 -8.53 46.96 -2.00
N THR A 219 -7.48 47.26 -2.77
CA THR A 219 -6.10 47.24 -2.30
C THR A 219 -5.89 48.26 -1.17
N GLN A 220 -6.43 49.46 -1.33
CA GLN A 220 -6.42 50.50 -0.29
C GLN A 220 -7.15 50.05 0.98
N GLN A 221 -8.30 49.40 0.84
CA GLN A 221 -9.04 48.88 1.99
C GLN A 221 -8.23 47.83 2.75
N LEU A 222 -7.58 46.91 2.04
CA LEU A 222 -6.76 45.86 2.66
C LEU A 222 -5.57 46.44 3.43
N PHE A 223 -4.84 47.41 2.85
CA PHE A 223 -3.75 48.09 3.54
C PHE A 223 -4.27 48.97 4.70
N SER A 224 -5.47 49.54 4.58
CA SER A 224 -6.10 50.34 5.66
C SER A 224 -6.44 49.46 6.86
N GLU A 225 -7.00 48.28 6.62
CA GLU A 225 -7.25 47.29 7.67
C GLU A 225 -5.94 46.89 8.38
N LYS A 226 -4.88 46.60 7.61
CA LYS A 226 -3.55 46.28 8.18
C LYS A 226 -2.95 47.45 8.96
N GLN A 227 -3.12 48.68 8.47
CA GLN A 227 -2.68 49.88 9.17
C GLN A 227 -3.41 50.04 10.50
N GLU A 228 -4.73 49.83 10.54
CA GLU A 228 -5.54 49.87 11.77
C GLU A 228 -5.12 48.79 12.77
N GLU A 229 -4.89 47.56 12.30
CA GLU A 229 -4.39 46.45 13.13
C GLU A 229 -3.02 46.76 13.74
N LEU A 230 -2.08 47.30 12.95
CA LEU A 230 -0.76 47.70 13.43
C LEU A 230 -0.83 48.91 14.37
N PHE A 231 -1.75 49.86 14.12
CA PHE A 231 -2.00 50.99 15.01
C PHE A 231 -2.56 50.55 16.36
N ALA A 232 -3.44 49.54 16.38
CA ALA A 232 -3.94 48.95 17.61
C ALA A 232 -2.81 48.30 18.42
N ILE A 233 -1.88 47.58 17.77
CA ILE A 233 -0.69 47.02 18.44
C ILE A 233 0.19 48.14 18.98
N LEU A 234 0.43 49.21 18.21
CA LEU A 234 1.22 50.37 18.64
C LEU A 234 0.62 51.03 19.89
N THR A 235 -0.70 51.25 19.88
CA THR A 235 -1.44 51.87 20.99
C THR A 235 -1.42 50.98 22.23
N ASN A 236 -1.73 49.68 22.07
CA ASN A 236 -1.69 48.70 23.17
C ASN A 236 -0.28 48.57 23.77
N ALA A 237 0.75 48.61 22.92
CA ALA A 237 2.14 48.57 23.35
C ALA A 237 2.55 49.82 24.13
N GLN A 238 2.06 51.00 23.71
CA GLN A 238 2.31 52.27 24.39
C GLN A 238 1.59 52.33 25.76
N GLU A 239 0.33 51.90 25.82
CA GLU A 239 -0.43 51.81 27.06
C GLU A 239 0.23 50.84 28.04
N GLN A 240 0.66 49.67 27.56
CA GLN A 240 1.35 48.68 28.38
C GLN A 240 2.72 49.18 28.85
N GLU A 241 3.47 49.92 28.03
CA GLU A 241 4.72 50.57 28.47
C GLU A 241 4.47 51.55 29.63
N GLN A 242 3.43 52.39 29.53
CA GLN A 242 3.03 53.31 30.59
C GLN A 242 2.54 52.57 31.85
N GLN A 243 1.79 51.48 31.70
CA GLN A 243 1.36 50.63 32.81
C GLN A 243 2.55 50.01 33.53
N ILE A 244 3.53 49.47 32.79
CA ILE A 244 4.77 48.88 33.34
C ILE A 244 5.60 49.97 34.06
N LYS A 245 5.76 51.17 33.47
CA LYS A 245 6.46 52.31 34.10
C LYS A 245 5.79 52.77 35.39
N THR A 246 4.48 53.02 35.35
CA THR A 246 3.69 53.43 36.53
C THR A 246 3.72 52.36 37.61
N TRP A 247 3.69 51.08 37.20
CA TRP A 247 3.81 49.96 38.10
C TRP A 247 5.20 49.89 38.75
N LEU A 248 6.28 50.10 37.99
CA LEU A 248 7.67 50.16 38.45
C LEU A 248 7.89 51.27 39.48
N ASP A 249 7.34 52.48 39.25
CA ASP A 249 7.45 53.62 40.15
C ASP A 249 6.77 53.35 41.51
N GLY A 250 5.70 52.56 41.52
CA GLY A 250 4.98 52.13 42.73
C GLY A 250 5.46 50.80 43.34
N ALA A 251 6.34 50.06 42.67
CA ALA A 251 6.70 48.67 43.00
C ALA A 251 7.43 48.52 44.34
N GLY A 252 8.02 49.60 44.85
CA GLY A 252 8.70 49.64 46.14
C GLY A 252 7.83 49.20 47.33
N LYS A 253 6.49 49.34 47.23
CA LYS A 253 5.51 49.13 48.31
C LYS A 253 4.56 47.91 48.12
N LYS A 254 4.65 47.17 47.01
CA LYS A 254 3.70 46.08 46.67
C LYS A 254 4.08 44.73 47.29
N LYS A 255 3.09 43.87 47.56
CA LYS A 255 3.31 42.52 48.14
C LYS A 255 3.91 41.57 47.09
N LYS A 256 4.59 40.52 47.56
CA LYS A 256 5.28 39.52 46.71
C LYS A 256 4.34 38.86 45.68
N ASN A 257 3.11 38.53 46.05
CA ASN A 257 2.17 37.85 45.16
C ASN A 257 1.67 38.78 44.05
N ASP A 258 1.37 40.05 44.38
CA ASP A 258 0.96 41.07 43.41
C ASP A 258 2.05 41.34 42.36
N VAL A 259 3.32 41.24 42.75
CA VAL A 259 4.47 41.33 41.82
C VAL A 259 4.54 40.12 40.91
N LEU A 260 4.34 38.91 41.44
CA LEU A 260 4.39 37.69 40.64
C LEU A 260 3.26 37.68 39.61
N GLN A 261 2.03 38.01 40.03
CA GLN A 261 0.86 38.04 39.16
C GLN A 261 1.01 39.10 38.06
N ALA A 262 1.37 40.34 38.41
CA ALA A 262 1.59 41.38 37.41
C ALA A 262 2.72 41.02 36.42
N THR A 263 3.77 40.32 36.87
CA THR A 263 4.84 39.86 35.98
C THR A 263 4.33 38.81 34.98
N VAL A 264 3.49 37.87 35.43
CA VAL A 264 2.87 36.87 34.55
C VAL A 264 1.93 37.55 33.56
N ASP A 265 1.08 38.46 34.02
CA ASP A 265 0.13 39.19 33.16
C ASP A 265 0.87 40.04 32.11
N PHE A 266 1.90 40.79 32.51
CA PHE A 266 2.75 41.55 31.58
C PHE A 266 3.49 40.63 30.60
N THR A 267 3.99 39.49 31.06
CA THR A 267 4.70 38.54 30.19
C THR A 267 3.75 37.94 29.15
N ASN A 268 2.55 37.53 29.55
CA ASN A 268 1.55 36.96 28.64
C ASN A 268 1.11 38.01 27.60
N ASN A 269 0.84 39.24 28.04
CA ASN A 269 0.43 40.33 27.15
C ASN A 269 1.56 40.74 26.18
N ILE A 270 2.80 40.85 26.65
CA ILE A 270 3.99 41.11 25.80
C ILE A 270 4.15 40.00 24.77
N THR A 271 4.05 38.73 25.20
CA THR A 271 4.23 37.58 24.31
C THR A 271 3.11 37.52 23.25
N ALA A 272 1.86 37.78 23.63
CA ALA A 272 0.75 37.86 22.69
C ALA A 272 0.92 39.01 21.68
N GLN A 273 1.41 40.18 22.12
CA GLN A 273 1.73 41.29 21.23
C GLN A 273 2.89 40.97 20.28
N GLU A 274 3.94 40.29 20.74
CA GLU A 274 5.05 39.83 19.89
C GLU A 274 4.55 38.86 18.81
N GLU A 275 3.71 37.88 19.17
CA GLU A 275 3.13 36.92 18.22
C GLU A 275 2.19 37.59 17.21
N GLN A 276 1.33 38.50 17.67
CA GLN A 276 0.46 39.29 16.79
C GLN A 276 1.28 40.16 15.84
N LEU A 277 2.31 40.83 16.33
CA LEU A 277 3.17 41.68 15.50
C LEU A 277 3.86 40.87 14.40
N GLU A 278 4.46 39.74 14.72
CA GLU A 278 5.12 38.89 13.72
C GLU A 278 4.12 38.35 12.69
N THR A 279 2.92 37.94 13.13
CA THR A 279 1.86 37.50 12.21
C THR A 279 1.43 38.63 11.26
N LYS A 280 1.24 39.85 11.77
CA LYS A 280 0.83 41.00 10.95
C LYS A 280 1.94 41.48 10.02
N LYS A 281 3.20 41.41 10.45
CA LYS A 281 4.37 41.67 9.58
C LYS A 281 4.43 40.69 8.42
N GLU A 282 4.25 39.40 8.68
CA GLU A 282 4.28 38.39 7.61
C GLU A 282 3.13 38.61 6.63
N GLN A 283 1.91 38.88 7.11
CA GLN A 283 0.78 39.21 6.23
C GLN A 283 1.03 40.46 5.38
N LEU A 284 1.62 41.51 5.94
CA LEU A 284 1.96 42.72 5.20
C LEU A 284 3.05 42.45 4.14
N LYS A 285 4.03 41.62 4.47
CA LYS A 285 5.08 41.19 3.54
C LYS A 285 4.52 40.34 2.40
N GLU A 286 3.62 39.40 2.69
CA GLU A 286 2.91 38.63 1.67
C GLU A 286 2.15 39.53 0.70
N MET A 287 1.52 40.60 1.18
CA MET A 287 0.86 41.59 0.31
C MET A 287 1.86 42.29 -0.62
N PHE A 288 3.03 42.69 -0.13
CA PHE A 288 4.09 43.26 -0.98
C PHE A 288 4.63 42.26 -2.00
N ASP A 289 4.82 41.01 -1.61
CA ASP A 289 5.29 39.95 -2.52
C ASP A 289 4.25 39.66 -3.60
N GLN A 290 2.95 39.70 -3.27
CA GLN A 290 1.86 39.58 -4.24
C GLN A 290 1.84 40.75 -5.22
N GLU A 291 1.93 41.99 -4.73
CA GLU A 291 2.01 43.18 -5.56
C GLU A 291 3.15 43.07 -6.58
N LEU A 292 4.36 42.72 -6.12
CA LEU A 292 5.54 42.58 -6.98
C LEU A 292 5.39 41.46 -8.01
N LYS A 293 4.73 40.36 -7.63
CA LYS A 293 4.41 39.27 -8.55
C LYS A 293 3.45 39.71 -9.66
N ILE A 294 2.40 40.47 -9.32
CA ILE A 294 1.44 40.98 -10.30
C ILE A 294 2.11 41.97 -11.25
N SER A 295 2.89 42.93 -10.75
CA SER A 295 3.62 43.86 -11.64
C SER A 295 4.63 43.13 -12.54
N GLY A 296 5.21 42.02 -12.08
CA GLY A 296 6.03 41.13 -12.90
C GLY A 296 5.25 40.46 -14.04
N LEU A 297 4.03 39.97 -13.78
CA LEU A 297 3.14 39.41 -14.80
C LEU A 297 2.71 40.46 -15.82
N ILE A 298 2.41 41.67 -15.37
CA ILE A 298 2.02 42.80 -16.23
C ILE A 298 3.11 43.10 -17.25
N LYS A 299 4.37 43.22 -16.82
CA LYS A 299 5.52 43.43 -17.72
C LYS A 299 5.68 42.30 -18.72
N ALA A 300 5.49 41.05 -18.30
CA ALA A 300 5.58 39.90 -19.20
C ALA A 300 4.47 39.93 -20.28
N ILE A 301 3.24 40.31 -19.91
CA ILE A 301 2.14 40.49 -20.88
C ILE A 301 2.43 41.67 -21.81
N GLU A 302 2.93 42.78 -21.30
CA GLU A 302 3.31 43.96 -22.09
C GLU A 302 4.38 43.62 -23.15
N GLU A 303 5.43 42.90 -22.76
CA GLU A 303 6.47 42.42 -23.67
C GLU A 303 5.90 41.50 -24.76
N LYS A 304 4.97 40.61 -24.41
CA LYS A 304 4.31 39.72 -25.38
C LYS A 304 3.43 40.50 -26.35
N VAL A 305 2.55 41.37 -25.88
CA VAL A 305 1.67 42.18 -26.75
C VAL A 305 2.50 43.01 -27.72
N LYS A 306 3.58 43.63 -27.23
CA LYS A 306 4.53 44.35 -28.08
C LYS A 306 5.21 43.44 -29.10
N GLY A 307 5.64 42.24 -28.70
CA GLY A 307 6.22 41.25 -29.61
C GLY A 307 5.26 40.84 -30.74
N VAL A 308 3.98 40.62 -30.42
CA VAL A 308 2.94 40.29 -31.42
C VAL A 308 2.69 41.48 -32.36
N ARG A 309 2.65 42.70 -31.83
CA ARG A 309 2.54 43.94 -32.63
C ARG A 309 3.72 44.11 -33.59
N ASP A 310 4.95 43.94 -33.10
CA ASP A 310 6.16 44.04 -33.90
C ASP A 310 6.17 42.96 -35.01
N ALA A 311 5.74 41.74 -34.69
CA ALA A 311 5.58 40.66 -35.66
C ALA A 311 4.56 40.99 -36.75
N LEU A 312 3.42 41.61 -36.40
CA LEU A 312 2.44 42.06 -37.38
C LEU A 312 3.02 43.13 -38.31
N GLU A 313 3.72 44.12 -37.77
CA GLU A 313 4.35 45.18 -38.57
C GLU A 313 5.44 44.61 -39.50
N GLU A 314 6.21 43.62 -39.03
CA GLU A 314 7.13 42.88 -39.89
C GLU A 314 6.41 42.14 -41.02
N MET A 315 5.28 41.48 -40.72
CA MET A 315 4.45 40.81 -41.73
C MET A 315 3.92 41.80 -42.76
N LYS A 316 3.30 42.92 -42.33
CA LYS A 316 2.83 43.99 -43.22
C LYS A 316 3.94 44.51 -44.11
N ARG A 317 5.15 44.70 -43.58
CA ARG A 317 6.31 45.17 -44.36
C ARG A 317 6.76 44.17 -45.42
N LYS A 318 6.73 42.87 -45.12
CA LYS A 318 7.16 41.82 -46.05
C LYS A 318 6.13 41.52 -47.13
N THR A 319 4.85 41.57 -46.80
CA THR A 319 3.77 41.10 -47.69
C THR A 319 2.97 42.24 -48.31
N ASN A 320 3.01 43.43 -47.71
CA ASN A 320 2.18 44.58 -48.06
C ASN A 320 0.66 44.30 -47.96
N LEU A 321 0.26 43.37 -47.08
CA LEU A 321 -1.14 43.00 -46.80
C LEU A 321 -1.68 43.73 -45.57
N PRO A 322 -3.02 43.97 -45.48
CA PRO A 322 -3.60 44.82 -44.44
C PRO A 322 -3.82 44.12 -43.09
N TYR A 323 -4.14 42.82 -43.06
CA TYR A 323 -4.36 42.01 -41.84
C TYR A 323 -5.38 42.61 -40.83
N THR A 324 -6.48 43.16 -41.33
CA THR A 324 -7.45 43.93 -40.53
C THR A 324 -8.04 43.22 -39.31
N TYR A 325 -8.28 41.92 -39.37
CA TYR A 325 -8.79 41.13 -38.24
C TYR A 325 -7.71 40.89 -37.18
N LEU A 326 -6.50 40.55 -37.60
CA LEU A 326 -5.38 40.35 -36.69
C LEU A 326 -4.98 41.67 -36.00
N GLU A 327 -5.02 42.78 -36.74
CA GLU A 327 -4.85 44.14 -36.19
C GLU A 327 -5.87 44.41 -35.08
N ARG A 328 -7.14 44.05 -35.29
CA ARG A 328 -8.20 44.21 -34.28
C ARG A 328 -7.97 43.33 -33.05
N ASP A 329 -7.51 42.09 -33.23
CA ASP A 329 -7.22 41.18 -32.12
C ASP A 329 -6.04 41.71 -31.27
N ILE A 330 -4.99 42.24 -31.91
CA ILE A 330 -3.87 42.89 -31.21
C ILE A 330 -4.34 44.17 -30.51
N GLN A 331 -5.16 44.99 -31.15
CA GLN A 331 -5.70 46.19 -30.52
C GLN A 331 -6.54 45.86 -29.28
N ALA A 332 -7.35 44.80 -29.32
CA ALA A 332 -8.08 44.34 -28.15
C ALA A 332 -7.14 43.90 -27.01
N ALA A 333 -6.03 43.22 -27.33
CA ALA A 333 -5.00 42.86 -26.36
C ALA A 333 -4.29 44.10 -25.78
N GLU A 334 -3.97 45.10 -26.60
CA GLU A 334 -3.39 46.39 -26.18
C GLU A 334 -4.33 47.18 -25.27
N GLU A 335 -5.63 47.24 -25.60
CA GLU A 335 -6.65 47.90 -24.77
C GLU A 335 -6.72 47.26 -23.38
N LYS A 336 -6.74 45.92 -23.31
CA LYS A 336 -6.75 45.17 -22.04
C LYS A 336 -5.45 45.32 -21.26
N MET A 337 -4.31 45.32 -21.95
CA MET A 337 -3.01 45.57 -21.34
C MET A 337 -2.92 46.99 -20.78
N THR A 338 -3.43 48.00 -21.49
CA THR A 338 -3.46 49.40 -21.03
C THR A 338 -4.36 49.57 -19.80
N GLU A 339 -5.53 48.93 -19.78
CA GLU A 339 -6.45 48.90 -18.63
C GLU A 339 -5.75 48.30 -17.39
N MET A 340 -5.05 47.17 -17.58
CA MET A 340 -4.29 46.49 -16.54
C MET A 340 -3.09 47.31 -16.04
N SER A 341 -2.30 47.92 -16.94
CA SER A 341 -1.17 48.78 -16.58
C SER A 341 -1.63 50.03 -15.82
N SER A 342 -2.77 50.61 -16.20
CA SER A 342 -3.35 51.75 -15.48
C SER A 342 -3.75 51.39 -14.05
N ALA A 343 -4.22 50.15 -13.81
CA ALA A 343 -4.52 49.66 -12.48
C ALA A 343 -3.25 49.49 -11.62
N ASP A 344 -2.16 48.97 -12.20
CA ASP A 344 -0.85 48.84 -11.54
C ASP A 344 -0.22 50.20 -11.22
N ASP A 345 -0.29 51.16 -12.15
CA ASP A 345 0.18 52.55 -11.92
C ASP A 345 -0.57 53.24 -10.77
N SER A 346 -1.83 52.85 -10.55
CA SER A 346 -2.64 53.31 -9.40
C SER A 346 -2.42 52.50 -8.11
N LEU A 347 -1.46 51.56 -8.14
CA LEU A 347 -1.12 50.61 -7.07
C LEU A 347 -2.35 49.82 -6.59
N ASP A 348 -3.26 49.48 -7.49
CA ASP A 348 -4.40 48.59 -7.23
C ASP A 348 -4.12 47.20 -7.83
N TYR A 349 -3.14 46.50 -7.25
CA TYR A 349 -2.67 45.21 -7.77
C TYR A 349 -3.76 44.12 -7.75
N LEU A 350 -4.75 44.23 -6.84
CA LEU A 350 -5.88 43.28 -6.81
C LEU A 350 -6.77 43.44 -8.03
N TYR A 351 -7.04 44.68 -8.46
CA TYR A 351 -7.80 44.92 -9.68
C TYR A 351 -6.97 44.58 -10.93
N ALA A 352 -5.69 44.93 -10.94
CA ALA A 352 -4.77 44.55 -12.01
C ALA A 352 -4.68 43.02 -12.18
N ALA A 353 -4.66 42.27 -11.08
CA ALA A 353 -4.67 40.79 -11.09
C ALA A 353 -5.95 40.21 -11.71
N GLN A 354 -7.11 40.84 -11.48
CA GLN A 354 -8.38 40.41 -12.09
C GLN A 354 -8.39 40.66 -13.60
N LEU A 355 -7.76 41.75 -14.05
CA LEU A 355 -7.64 42.08 -15.47
C LEU A 355 -6.59 41.23 -16.19
N ALA A 356 -5.61 40.70 -15.46
CA ALA A 356 -4.50 39.94 -16.02
C ALA A 356 -4.95 38.70 -16.80
N GLU A 357 -5.95 37.97 -16.31
CA GLU A 357 -6.47 36.78 -17.02
C GLU A 357 -7.06 37.14 -18.40
N ALA A 358 -7.87 38.20 -18.45
CA ALA A 358 -8.47 38.66 -19.71
C ALA A 358 -7.43 39.24 -20.67
N ALA A 359 -6.41 39.94 -20.16
CA ALA A 359 -5.31 40.46 -20.97
C ALA A 359 -4.43 39.34 -21.53
N GLU A 360 -4.14 38.32 -20.71
CA GLU A 360 -3.37 37.14 -21.13
C GLU A 360 -4.12 36.33 -22.18
N GLU A 361 -5.43 36.10 -22.03
CA GLU A 361 -6.26 35.41 -23.02
C GLU A 361 -6.31 36.16 -24.36
N ALA A 362 -6.51 37.48 -24.32
CA ALA A 362 -6.52 38.30 -25.53
C ALA A 362 -5.15 38.28 -26.24
N CYS A 363 -4.05 38.41 -25.47
CA CYS A 363 -2.69 38.32 -26.00
C CYS A 363 -2.40 36.95 -26.63
N ALA A 364 -2.74 35.86 -25.93
CA ALA A 364 -2.53 34.49 -26.42
C ALA A 364 -3.33 34.21 -27.70
N THR A 365 -4.55 34.75 -27.80
CA THR A 365 -5.37 34.67 -29.02
C THR A 365 -4.70 35.39 -30.18
N ALA A 366 -4.24 36.63 -29.98
CA ALA A 366 -3.57 37.41 -31.00
C ALA A 366 -2.25 36.75 -31.46
N GLU A 367 -1.45 36.24 -30.52
CA GLU A 367 -0.21 35.49 -30.78
C GLU A 367 -0.49 34.24 -31.63
N THR A 368 -1.48 33.44 -31.22
CA THR A 368 -1.89 32.23 -31.95
C THR A 368 -2.35 32.55 -33.37
N HIS A 369 -3.20 33.57 -33.53
CA HIS A 369 -3.68 33.98 -34.84
C HIS A 369 -2.54 34.50 -35.74
N ALA A 370 -1.58 35.26 -35.18
CA ALA A 370 -0.41 35.73 -35.92
C ALA A 370 0.45 34.57 -36.43
N ASP A 371 0.75 33.59 -35.57
CA ASP A 371 1.54 32.42 -35.94
C ASP A 371 0.83 31.53 -36.99
N GLN A 372 -0.48 31.37 -36.86
CA GLN A 372 -1.30 30.64 -37.82
C GLN A 372 -1.28 31.32 -39.19
N ILE A 373 -1.51 32.63 -39.25
CA ILE A 373 -1.47 33.40 -40.51
C ILE A 373 -0.09 33.33 -41.15
N LYS A 374 0.98 33.49 -40.37
CA LYS A 374 2.36 33.36 -40.85
C LYS A 374 2.63 31.99 -41.46
N THR A 375 2.16 30.92 -40.81
CA THR A 375 2.31 29.55 -41.28
C THR A 375 1.50 29.30 -42.55
N LEU A 376 0.26 29.77 -42.58
CA LEU A 376 -0.64 29.61 -43.73
C LEU A 376 -0.15 30.38 -44.95
N LEU A 377 0.41 31.57 -44.77
CA LEU A 377 1.02 32.35 -45.86
C LEU A 377 2.15 31.58 -46.55
N ALA A 378 3.02 30.90 -45.77
CA ALA A 378 4.09 30.08 -46.35
C ALA A 378 3.54 28.86 -47.10
N LYS A 379 2.49 28.23 -46.55
CA LYS A 379 1.85 27.05 -47.15
C LYS A 379 1.03 27.38 -48.41
N GLU A 380 0.38 28.54 -48.44
CA GLU A 380 -0.41 29.01 -49.57
C GLU A 380 0.45 29.10 -50.84
N ALA A 381 1.68 29.61 -50.70
CA ALA A 381 2.62 29.76 -51.82
C ALA A 381 2.94 28.44 -52.54
N GLU A 382 2.92 27.32 -51.83
CA GLU A 382 3.20 25.99 -52.38
C GLU A 382 1.93 25.22 -52.78
N LEU A 383 0.75 25.74 -52.46
CA LEU A 383 -0.49 24.97 -52.52
C LEU A 383 -0.93 24.65 -53.95
N ILE A 384 -0.80 25.61 -54.86
CA ILE A 384 -1.09 25.39 -56.30
C ILE A 384 -0.12 24.38 -56.91
N ASP A 385 1.18 24.49 -56.61
CA ASP A 385 2.19 23.54 -57.09
C ASP A 385 1.91 22.12 -56.57
N ARG A 386 1.43 21.99 -55.32
CA ARG A 386 0.98 20.71 -54.76
C ARG A 386 -0.23 20.17 -55.51
N ILE A 387 -1.25 20.99 -55.79
CA ILE A 387 -2.41 20.60 -56.60
C ILE A 387 -1.96 20.10 -57.98
N ASP A 388 -1.08 20.83 -58.66
CA ASP A 388 -0.58 20.48 -60.00
C ASP A 388 0.29 19.22 -60.00
N LYS A 389 1.10 19.02 -58.95
CA LYS A 389 1.85 17.78 -58.76
C LYS A 389 0.90 16.61 -58.55
N GLN A 390 -0.15 16.80 -57.76
CA GLN A 390 -1.12 15.75 -57.46
C GLN A 390 -1.94 15.37 -58.69
N ALA A 391 -2.37 16.36 -59.48
CA ALA A 391 -3.05 16.15 -60.75
C ALA A 391 -2.20 15.33 -61.73
N ARG A 392 -0.91 15.68 -61.89
CA ARG A 392 0.03 14.92 -62.75
C ARG A 392 0.25 13.48 -62.28
N GLU A 393 0.30 13.24 -60.98
CA GLU A 393 0.41 11.88 -60.45
C GLU A 393 -0.85 11.07 -60.78
N ILE A 394 -2.03 11.67 -60.64
CA ILE A 394 -3.30 11.06 -60.99
C ILE A 394 -3.36 10.75 -62.49
N ASP A 395 -3.02 11.72 -63.36
CA ASP A 395 -2.96 11.53 -64.81
C ASP A 395 -2.03 10.37 -65.18
N HIS A 396 -0.84 10.30 -64.57
CA HIS A 396 0.11 9.22 -64.81
C HIS A 396 -0.46 7.85 -64.39
N ILE A 397 -1.16 7.75 -63.26
CA ILE A 397 -1.81 6.50 -62.84
C ILE A 397 -2.94 6.13 -63.81
N VAL A 398 -3.76 7.12 -64.19
CA VAL A 398 -4.89 6.95 -65.11
C VAL A 398 -4.41 6.45 -66.48
N GLU A 399 -3.35 7.05 -67.03
CA GLU A 399 -2.75 6.61 -68.30
C GLU A 399 -2.14 5.21 -68.20
N ARG A 400 -1.33 4.95 -67.15
CA ARG A 400 -0.65 3.67 -66.95
C ARG A 400 -1.63 2.51 -66.79
N GLU A 401 -2.69 2.73 -66.03
CA GLU A 401 -3.70 1.71 -65.68
C GLU A 401 -4.92 1.74 -66.61
N GLN A 402 -4.93 2.65 -67.60
CA GLN A 402 -6.02 2.87 -68.56
C GLN A 402 -7.38 3.14 -67.89
N LEU A 403 -7.40 3.93 -66.82
CA LEU A 403 -8.61 4.19 -66.04
C LEU A 403 -9.57 5.14 -66.77
N GLN A 404 -10.87 4.85 -66.69
CA GLN A 404 -11.93 5.74 -67.22
C GLN A 404 -12.57 6.64 -66.16
N LEU A 405 -12.30 6.40 -64.87
CA LEU A 405 -12.78 7.21 -63.74
C LEU A 405 -14.31 7.47 -63.74
N LYS A 406 -15.12 6.46 -64.06
CA LYS A 406 -16.59 6.62 -64.10
C LYS A 406 -17.26 6.74 -62.73
N GLU A 407 -16.66 6.14 -61.71
CA GLU A 407 -17.23 6.08 -60.35
C GLU A 407 -16.71 7.19 -59.42
N GLU A 408 -15.62 7.87 -59.79
CA GLU A 408 -14.95 8.89 -58.98
C GLU A 408 -14.43 10.02 -59.87
N ASP A 409 -14.58 11.29 -59.46
CA ASP A 409 -14.04 12.45 -60.18
C ASP A 409 -12.96 13.17 -59.35
N PRO A 410 -11.72 12.65 -59.34
CA PRO A 410 -10.64 13.23 -58.56
C PRO A 410 -10.23 14.62 -59.07
N HIS A 411 -10.42 14.92 -60.35
CA HIS A 411 -10.08 16.23 -60.91
C HIS A 411 -11.05 17.31 -60.46
N ALA A 412 -12.35 16.99 -60.31
CA ALA A 412 -13.30 17.92 -59.70
C ALA A 412 -12.93 18.30 -58.26
N LEU A 413 -12.40 17.36 -57.46
CA LEU A 413 -11.91 17.66 -56.10
C LEU A 413 -10.73 18.63 -56.12
N LEU A 414 -9.76 18.39 -57.02
CA LEU A 414 -8.60 19.28 -57.18
C LEU A 414 -8.99 20.66 -57.72
N GLU A 415 -9.95 20.74 -58.64
CA GLU A 415 -10.46 22.01 -59.14
C GLU A 415 -11.28 22.77 -58.10
N ALA A 416 -12.08 22.08 -57.28
CA ALA A 416 -12.75 22.71 -56.14
C ALA A 416 -11.73 23.29 -55.15
N ALA A 417 -10.66 22.54 -54.83
CA ALA A 417 -9.56 23.06 -54.03
C ALA A 417 -8.91 24.29 -54.70
N ARG A 418 -8.66 24.25 -56.01
CA ARG A 418 -8.11 25.40 -56.75
C ARG A 418 -9.02 26.63 -56.67
N GLN A 419 -10.34 26.47 -56.78
CA GLN A 419 -11.30 27.57 -56.68
C GLN A 419 -11.31 28.21 -55.28
N SER A 420 -11.19 27.39 -54.23
CA SER A 420 -11.09 27.84 -52.83
C SER A 420 -9.80 28.61 -52.51
N HIS A 421 -8.76 28.54 -53.35
CA HIS A 421 -7.51 29.27 -53.16
C HIS A 421 -7.73 30.78 -53.03
N SER A 422 -8.64 31.35 -53.83
CA SER A 422 -8.97 32.78 -53.76
C SER A 422 -9.58 33.19 -52.42
N GLN A 423 -10.38 32.31 -51.82
CA GLN A 423 -10.99 32.52 -50.51
C GLN A 423 -9.95 32.39 -49.40
N LEU A 424 -9.05 31.41 -49.49
CA LEU A 424 -7.91 31.26 -48.59
C LEU A 424 -7.02 32.51 -48.62
N HIS A 425 -6.65 32.97 -49.82
CA HIS A 425 -5.85 34.17 -50.01
C HIS A 425 -6.48 35.38 -49.32
N HIS A 426 -7.78 35.58 -49.55
CA HIS A 426 -8.51 36.68 -48.93
C HIS A 426 -8.56 36.57 -47.40
N ALA A 427 -8.80 35.37 -46.86
CA ALA A 427 -8.79 35.14 -45.41
C ALA A 427 -7.42 35.43 -44.79
N ILE A 428 -6.33 35.09 -45.48
CA ILE A 428 -4.95 35.43 -45.07
C ILE A 428 -4.70 36.94 -45.19
N GLU A 429 -5.12 37.57 -46.29
CA GLU A 429 -4.99 39.01 -46.54
C GLU A 429 -5.63 39.84 -45.43
N VAL A 430 -6.85 39.48 -45.01
CA VAL A 430 -7.56 40.17 -43.92
C VAL A 430 -7.12 39.69 -42.53
N GLY A 431 -6.27 38.67 -42.43
CA GLY A 431 -5.76 38.15 -41.16
C GLY A 431 -6.78 37.35 -40.35
N ASN A 432 -7.80 36.75 -40.98
CA ASN A 432 -8.77 35.89 -40.31
C ASN A 432 -8.23 34.45 -40.16
N ALA A 433 -7.45 34.21 -39.11
CA ALA A 433 -6.75 32.95 -38.90
C ALA A 433 -7.68 31.72 -38.85
N LYS A 434 -8.85 31.85 -38.19
CA LYS A 434 -9.81 30.76 -38.04
C LYS A 434 -10.41 30.32 -39.38
N GLU A 435 -10.85 31.28 -40.18
CA GLU A 435 -11.41 31.02 -41.51
C GLU A 435 -10.33 30.50 -42.47
N ALA A 436 -9.15 31.12 -42.46
CA ALA A 436 -8.03 30.69 -43.30
C ALA A 436 -7.62 29.23 -43.01
N MET A 437 -7.53 28.84 -41.73
CA MET A 437 -7.21 27.47 -41.35
C MET A 437 -8.28 26.47 -41.82
N TYR A 438 -9.57 26.80 -41.62
CA TYR A 438 -10.66 25.95 -42.06
C TYR A 438 -10.66 25.72 -43.58
N ILE A 439 -10.44 26.77 -44.37
CA ILE A 439 -10.36 26.66 -45.83
C ILE A 439 -9.13 25.83 -46.22
N TYR A 440 -7.97 26.10 -45.61
CA TYR A 440 -6.74 25.36 -45.90
C TYR A 440 -6.89 23.86 -45.59
N ASP A 441 -7.42 23.49 -44.44
CA ASP A 441 -7.61 22.09 -44.05
C ASP A 441 -8.57 21.36 -45.00
N SER A 442 -9.63 22.03 -45.43
CA SER A 442 -10.55 21.51 -46.45
C SER A 442 -9.85 21.28 -47.79
N MET A 443 -9.03 22.23 -48.24
CA MET A 443 -8.24 22.10 -49.46
C MET A 443 -7.21 20.96 -49.35
N ASP A 444 -6.49 20.86 -48.23
CA ASP A 444 -5.49 19.82 -47.99
C ASP A 444 -6.14 18.43 -47.98
N ALA A 445 -7.30 18.30 -47.34
CA ALA A 445 -8.10 17.08 -47.36
C ALA A 445 -8.53 16.70 -48.78
N ALA A 446 -9.04 17.65 -49.57
CA ALA A 446 -9.46 17.40 -50.96
C ALA A 446 -8.28 16.96 -51.86
N ILE A 447 -7.11 17.58 -51.69
CA ILE A 447 -5.88 17.22 -52.43
C ILE A 447 -5.48 15.78 -52.12
N ASN A 448 -5.45 15.40 -50.84
CA ASN A 448 -5.08 14.06 -50.43
C ASN A 448 -6.12 13.01 -50.84
N ASP A 449 -7.41 13.32 -50.71
CA ASP A 449 -8.52 12.41 -51.03
C ASP A 449 -8.58 12.07 -52.53
N ALA A 450 -8.30 13.04 -53.41
CA ALA A 450 -8.30 12.83 -54.86
C ALA A 450 -7.38 11.66 -55.29
N LEU A 451 -6.14 11.62 -54.78
CA LEU A 451 -5.21 10.53 -55.08
C LEU A 451 -5.64 9.20 -54.46
N GLN A 452 -6.12 9.25 -53.22
CA GLN A 452 -6.53 8.04 -52.49
C GLN A 452 -7.69 7.34 -53.17
N ARG A 453 -8.68 8.09 -53.68
CA ARG A 453 -9.81 7.52 -54.45
C ARG A 453 -9.34 6.73 -55.67
N VAL A 454 -8.38 7.27 -56.43
CA VAL A 454 -7.82 6.58 -57.60
C VAL A 454 -7.06 5.32 -57.20
N LYS A 455 -6.22 5.40 -56.15
CA LYS A 455 -5.50 4.23 -55.62
C LYS A 455 -6.48 3.15 -55.13
N GLN A 456 -7.55 3.55 -54.46
CA GLN A 456 -8.56 2.63 -53.95
C GLN A 456 -9.33 1.92 -55.06
N LEU A 457 -9.60 2.57 -56.20
CA LEU A 457 -10.19 1.91 -57.37
C LEU A 457 -9.33 0.75 -57.88
N LEU A 458 -7.99 0.90 -57.87
CA LEU A 458 -7.07 -0.17 -58.25
C LEU A 458 -7.08 -1.32 -57.24
N VAL A 459 -7.15 -1.01 -55.94
CA VAL A 459 -7.31 -2.02 -54.89
C VAL A 459 -8.60 -2.82 -55.12
N TYR A 460 -9.73 -2.13 -55.33
CA TYR A 460 -10.99 -2.81 -55.64
C TYR A 460 -10.88 -3.70 -56.87
N ARG A 461 -10.23 -3.24 -57.96
CA ARG A 461 -10.02 -4.05 -59.16
C ARG A 461 -9.21 -5.32 -58.85
N ASP A 462 -8.06 -5.16 -58.22
CA ASP A 462 -7.08 -6.23 -58.03
C ASP A 462 -7.57 -7.28 -57.03
N GLU A 463 -8.17 -6.84 -55.91
CA GLU A 463 -8.79 -7.73 -54.92
C GLU A 463 -9.97 -8.49 -55.52
N THR A 464 -10.89 -7.79 -56.19
CA THR A 464 -12.07 -8.43 -56.79
C THR A 464 -11.66 -9.44 -57.86
N LYS A 465 -10.65 -9.13 -58.69
CA LYS A 465 -10.14 -10.06 -59.70
C LYS A 465 -9.55 -11.32 -59.07
N LYS A 466 -8.80 -11.17 -57.98
CA LYS A 466 -8.22 -12.30 -57.24
C LYS A 466 -9.31 -13.16 -56.62
N GLU A 467 -10.23 -12.54 -55.87
CA GLU A 467 -11.33 -13.22 -55.19
C GLU A 467 -12.27 -13.92 -56.17
N LEU A 468 -12.55 -13.30 -57.32
CA LEU A 468 -13.34 -13.91 -58.40
C LEU A 468 -12.66 -15.19 -58.91
N GLY A 469 -11.35 -15.17 -59.12
CA GLY A 469 -10.58 -16.36 -59.53
C GLY A 469 -10.60 -17.48 -58.48
N GLU A 470 -10.39 -17.12 -57.21
CA GLU A 470 -10.45 -18.08 -56.09
C GLU A 470 -11.85 -18.70 -55.96
N LEU A 471 -12.90 -17.88 -56.05
CA LEU A 471 -14.28 -18.36 -56.00
C LEU A 471 -14.62 -19.23 -57.21
N GLN A 472 -14.14 -18.91 -58.42
CA GLN A 472 -14.31 -19.74 -59.61
C GLN A 472 -13.71 -21.14 -59.41
N ASP A 473 -12.51 -21.23 -58.84
CA ASP A 473 -11.86 -22.51 -58.56
C ASP A 473 -12.58 -23.29 -57.45
N GLN A 474 -13.04 -22.61 -56.40
CA GLN A 474 -13.86 -23.19 -55.35
C GLN A 474 -15.19 -23.74 -55.88
N MET A 475 -15.89 -22.97 -56.72
CA MET A 475 -17.15 -23.37 -57.34
C MET A 475 -16.98 -24.62 -58.23
N ARG A 476 -15.86 -24.76 -58.95
CA ARG A 476 -15.54 -25.96 -59.75
C ARG A 476 -15.42 -27.25 -58.93
N SER A 477 -15.07 -27.13 -57.65
CA SER A 477 -14.98 -28.28 -56.75
C SER A 477 -16.36 -28.78 -56.28
N ILE A 478 -17.37 -27.92 -56.30
CA ILE A 478 -18.74 -28.26 -55.94
C ILE A 478 -19.38 -29.00 -57.11
N ARG A 479 -19.74 -30.27 -56.88
CA ARG A 479 -20.46 -31.11 -57.85
C ARG A 479 -21.89 -31.31 -57.37
N LEU A 480 -22.83 -30.69 -58.07
CA LEU A 480 -24.28 -30.84 -57.87
C LEU A 480 -24.87 -31.76 -58.95
N ASP A 481 -24.34 -32.98 -59.02
CA ASP A 481 -24.80 -33.97 -59.99
C ASP A 481 -26.09 -34.66 -59.50
N PRO A 482 -27.20 -34.60 -60.26
CA PRO A 482 -28.49 -35.17 -59.85
C PRO A 482 -28.44 -36.69 -59.60
N GLU A 483 -27.64 -37.42 -60.38
CA GLU A 483 -27.49 -38.88 -60.21
C GLU A 483 -26.75 -39.22 -58.92
N SER A 484 -25.66 -38.50 -58.63
CA SER A 484 -24.92 -38.64 -57.37
C SER A 484 -25.79 -38.32 -56.16
N PHE A 485 -26.61 -37.26 -56.24
CA PHE A 485 -27.58 -36.93 -55.19
C PHE A 485 -28.60 -38.05 -55.01
N ARG A 486 -29.21 -38.54 -56.10
CA ARG A 486 -30.17 -39.64 -56.08
C ARG A 486 -29.61 -40.89 -55.43
N ILE A 487 -28.38 -41.29 -55.79
CA ILE A 487 -27.70 -42.45 -55.20
C ILE A 487 -27.50 -42.28 -53.69
N GLN A 488 -27.09 -41.10 -53.22
CA GLN A 488 -26.94 -40.85 -51.79
C GLN A 488 -28.29 -40.86 -51.08
N MET A 489 -29.30 -40.23 -51.68
CA MET A 489 -30.63 -40.15 -51.11
C MET A 489 -31.29 -41.53 -51.00
N ASP A 490 -31.11 -42.41 -51.99
CA ASP A 490 -31.62 -43.78 -51.95
C ASP A 490 -31.00 -44.59 -50.79
N LYS A 491 -29.70 -44.41 -50.52
CA LYS A 491 -29.04 -45.02 -49.35
C LYS A 491 -29.64 -44.53 -48.04
N VAL A 492 -29.85 -43.21 -47.92
CA VAL A 492 -30.43 -42.61 -46.71
C VAL A 492 -31.88 -43.06 -46.53
N ARG A 493 -32.71 -43.02 -47.58
CA ARG A 493 -34.12 -43.46 -47.56
C ARG A 493 -34.28 -44.93 -47.19
N HIS A 494 -33.35 -45.79 -47.63
CA HIS A 494 -33.37 -47.21 -47.30
C HIS A 494 -32.96 -47.50 -45.86
N THR A 495 -32.08 -46.66 -45.28
CA THR A 495 -31.45 -46.94 -43.99
C THR A 495 -32.08 -46.18 -42.82
N TYR A 496 -32.55 -44.94 -43.03
CA TYR A 496 -32.95 -44.01 -41.98
C TYR A 496 -34.40 -43.52 -42.13
N HIS A 497 -35.04 -43.22 -41.00
CA HIS A 497 -36.41 -42.73 -40.95
C HIS A 497 -36.55 -41.34 -41.60
N SER A 498 -37.73 -41.02 -42.15
CA SER A 498 -37.99 -39.79 -42.92
C SER A 498 -37.72 -38.49 -42.16
N SER A 499 -37.82 -38.52 -40.84
CA SER A 499 -37.46 -37.40 -39.97
C SER A 499 -36.03 -36.89 -40.15
N HIS A 500 -35.10 -37.72 -40.66
CA HIS A 500 -33.69 -37.36 -40.85
C HIS A 500 -33.38 -36.76 -42.21
N TRP A 501 -34.30 -36.84 -43.18
CA TRP A 501 -33.99 -36.49 -44.56
C TRP A 501 -35.09 -35.74 -45.31
N HIS A 502 -36.23 -35.46 -44.68
CA HIS A 502 -37.37 -34.82 -45.35
C HIS A 502 -37.07 -33.43 -45.92
N SER A 503 -36.17 -32.64 -45.32
CA SER A 503 -35.80 -31.30 -45.81
C SER A 503 -34.74 -31.30 -46.92
N ILE A 504 -33.98 -32.40 -47.07
CA ILE A 504 -32.72 -32.43 -47.83
C ILE A 504 -32.93 -32.25 -49.34
N GLU A 505 -34.09 -32.67 -49.84
CA GLU A 505 -34.47 -32.44 -51.23
C GLU A 505 -34.72 -30.96 -51.51
N SER A 506 -35.30 -30.22 -50.55
CA SER A 506 -35.42 -28.76 -50.62
C SER A 506 -34.04 -28.10 -50.57
N ASP A 507 -33.18 -28.54 -49.65
CA ASP A 507 -31.82 -28.00 -49.48
C ASP A 507 -30.97 -28.18 -50.76
N TYR A 508 -31.12 -29.31 -51.45
CA TYR A 508 -30.47 -29.58 -52.73
C TYR A 508 -30.96 -28.66 -53.86
N HIS A 509 -32.28 -28.44 -53.94
CA HIS A 509 -32.85 -27.53 -54.93
C HIS A 509 -32.43 -26.08 -54.68
N GLU A 510 -32.40 -25.65 -53.41
CA GLU A 510 -31.89 -24.34 -53.02
C GLU A 510 -30.41 -24.18 -53.38
N ALA A 511 -29.58 -25.19 -53.08
CA ALA A 511 -28.17 -25.20 -53.47
C ALA A 511 -27.97 -25.08 -54.99
N THR A 512 -28.80 -25.76 -55.78
CA THR A 512 -28.72 -25.71 -57.25
C THR A 512 -29.10 -24.32 -57.78
N ALA A 513 -30.20 -23.75 -57.29
CA ALA A 513 -30.62 -22.41 -57.68
C ALA A 513 -29.60 -21.33 -57.28
N LEU A 514 -29.01 -21.47 -56.08
CA LEU A 514 -27.96 -20.58 -55.60
C LEU A 514 -26.69 -20.69 -56.44
N TYR A 515 -26.26 -21.92 -56.78
CA TYR A 515 -25.11 -22.17 -57.65
C TYR A 515 -25.26 -21.49 -59.02
N ASP A 516 -26.42 -21.65 -59.67
CA ASP A 516 -26.70 -21.04 -60.98
C ASP A 516 -26.73 -19.51 -60.90
N ASN A 517 -27.35 -18.95 -59.86
CA ASN A 517 -27.37 -17.50 -59.63
C ASN A 517 -25.95 -16.96 -59.43
N MET A 518 -25.14 -17.64 -58.61
CA MET A 518 -23.76 -17.25 -58.36
C MET A 518 -22.94 -17.25 -59.66
N LEU A 519 -23.09 -18.25 -60.53
CA LEU A 519 -22.40 -18.26 -61.84
C LEU A 519 -22.78 -17.05 -62.71
N LEU A 520 -24.06 -16.70 -62.78
CA LEU A 520 -24.53 -15.52 -63.50
C LEU A 520 -23.96 -14.22 -62.91
N THR A 521 -23.99 -14.11 -61.58
CA THR A 521 -23.50 -12.93 -60.86
C THR A 521 -21.97 -12.80 -60.98
N MET A 522 -21.23 -13.90 -60.92
CA MET A 522 -19.79 -13.93 -61.17
C MET A 522 -19.44 -13.48 -62.59
N SER A 523 -20.23 -13.89 -63.60
CA SER A 523 -20.08 -13.40 -64.98
C SER A 523 -20.35 -11.89 -65.08
N ASN A 524 -21.30 -11.37 -64.31
CA ASN A 524 -21.55 -9.93 -64.24
C ASN A 524 -20.39 -9.18 -63.57
N VAL A 525 -19.81 -9.72 -62.49
CA VAL A 525 -18.62 -9.15 -61.84
C VAL A 525 -17.44 -9.12 -62.82
N ASP A 526 -17.19 -10.20 -63.57
CA ASP A 526 -16.16 -10.21 -64.61
C ASP A 526 -16.40 -9.09 -65.65
N THR A 527 -17.65 -8.93 -66.09
CA THR A 527 -18.03 -7.85 -67.03
C THR A 527 -17.82 -6.45 -66.43
N MET A 528 -18.05 -6.26 -65.13
CA MET A 528 -17.80 -4.99 -64.43
C MET A 528 -16.31 -4.65 -64.34
N LEU A 529 -15.44 -5.67 -64.24
CA LEU A 529 -13.98 -5.51 -64.19
C LEU A 529 -13.34 -5.25 -65.56
N GLN A 530 -14.07 -5.42 -66.67
CA GLN A 530 -13.53 -5.20 -68.01
C GLN A 530 -13.15 -3.73 -68.24
N LEU A 531 -12.15 -3.51 -69.09
CA LEU A 531 -11.56 -2.19 -69.37
C LEU A 531 -12.56 -1.19 -69.97
N ASP A 532 -13.63 -1.65 -70.60
CA ASP A 532 -14.68 -0.82 -71.18
C ASP A 532 -15.72 -0.36 -70.14
N ARG A 533 -15.95 -1.14 -69.08
CA ARG A 533 -16.90 -0.83 -68.01
C ARG A 533 -16.25 -0.15 -66.81
N GLN A 534 -15.27 -0.80 -66.19
CA GLN A 534 -14.53 -0.35 -65.00
C GLN A 534 -15.42 0.07 -63.81
N GLU A 535 -16.46 -0.71 -63.51
CA GLU A 535 -17.32 -0.53 -62.33
C GLU A 535 -16.67 -1.23 -61.10
N TYR A 536 -15.43 -0.88 -60.76
CA TYR A 536 -14.61 -1.65 -59.81
C TYR A 536 -15.16 -1.65 -58.39
N LYS A 537 -15.70 -0.52 -57.91
CA LYS A 537 -16.27 -0.41 -56.57
C LYS A 537 -17.51 -1.28 -56.42
N LYS A 538 -18.40 -1.22 -57.42
CA LYS A 538 -19.61 -2.06 -57.46
C LYS A 538 -19.28 -3.54 -57.67
N ALA A 539 -18.27 -3.85 -58.46
CA ALA A 539 -17.77 -5.22 -58.64
C ALA A 539 -17.29 -5.80 -57.30
N ASN A 540 -16.52 -5.02 -56.52
CA ASN A 540 -16.04 -5.43 -55.20
C ASN A 540 -17.19 -5.67 -54.22
N GLN A 541 -18.18 -4.78 -54.16
CA GLN A 541 -19.36 -4.97 -53.32
C GLN A 541 -20.13 -6.24 -53.69
N THR A 542 -20.36 -6.45 -54.98
CA THR A 542 -21.05 -7.65 -55.49
C THR A 542 -20.25 -8.92 -55.20
N MET A 543 -18.92 -8.84 -55.24
CA MET A 543 -18.02 -9.95 -54.93
C MET A 543 -18.07 -10.34 -53.45
N GLN A 544 -18.13 -9.36 -52.54
CA GLN A 544 -18.31 -9.61 -51.11
C GLN A 544 -19.61 -10.38 -50.82
N ASP A 545 -20.71 -9.99 -51.49
CA ASP A 545 -21.98 -10.70 -51.40
C ASP A 545 -21.89 -12.13 -51.94
N LEU A 546 -21.15 -12.34 -53.04
CA LEU A 546 -20.89 -13.68 -53.61
C LEU A 546 -20.10 -14.58 -52.65
N VAL A 547 -19.08 -14.05 -51.98
CA VAL A 547 -18.30 -14.81 -50.99
C VAL A 547 -19.19 -15.25 -49.82
N ALA A 548 -20.11 -14.38 -49.38
CA ALA A 548 -21.09 -14.74 -48.36
C ALA A 548 -22.05 -15.84 -48.84
N GLN A 549 -22.57 -15.73 -50.07
CA GLN A 549 -23.44 -16.75 -50.68
C GLN A 549 -22.74 -18.09 -50.87
N TYR A 550 -21.45 -18.10 -51.21
CA TYR A 550 -20.65 -19.33 -51.34
C TYR A 550 -20.65 -20.15 -50.06
N LYS A 551 -20.57 -19.49 -48.90
CA LYS A 551 -20.61 -20.18 -47.61
C LYS A 551 -21.94 -20.93 -47.43
N THR A 552 -23.05 -20.28 -47.72
CA THR A 552 -24.38 -20.91 -47.67
C THR A 552 -24.48 -22.07 -48.64
N LEU A 553 -23.99 -21.90 -49.87
CA LEU A 553 -23.94 -22.96 -50.87
C LEU A 553 -23.10 -24.16 -50.40
N SER A 554 -21.92 -23.92 -49.83
CA SER A 554 -21.05 -24.95 -49.30
C SER A 554 -21.71 -25.72 -48.14
N ASP A 555 -22.43 -25.02 -47.26
CA ASP A 555 -23.15 -25.65 -46.16
C ASP A 555 -24.31 -26.53 -46.66
N LEU A 556 -25.11 -26.02 -47.61
CA LEU A 556 -26.20 -26.78 -48.23
C LEU A 556 -25.66 -28.01 -48.99
N HIS A 557 -24.59 -27.84 -49.79
CA HIS A 557 -23.91 -28.95 -50.46
C HIS A 557 -23.44 -30.01 -49.44
N GLY A 558 -22.83 -29.56 -48.34
CA GLY A 558 -22.38 -30.41 -47.26
C GLY A 558 -23.51 -31.20 -46.61
N GLN A 559 -24.66 -30.57 -46.41
CA GLN A 559 -25.86 -31.20 -45.86
C GLN A 559 -26.48 -32.21 -46.83
N SER A 560 -26.53 -31.91 -48.13
CA SER A 560 -27.15 -32.81 -49.12
C SER A 560 -26.31 -34.04 -49.45
N PHE A 561 -24.98 -33.91 -49.55
CA PHE A 561 -24.12 -35.00 -50.06
C PHE A 561 -23.40 -35.82 -48.99
N TYR A 562 -23.24 -35.30 -47.77
CA TYR A 562 -22.58 -36.02 -46.66
C TYR A 562 -23.54 -36.42 -45.52
N LEU A 563 -24.85 -36.35 -45.75
CA LEU A 563 -25.83 -36.75 -44.74
C LEU A 563 -25.67 -38.21 -44.32
N PHE A 564 -25.51 -39.12 -45.28
CA PHE A 564 -25.36 -40.54 -44.98
C PHE A 564 -24.16 -40.80 -44.07
N ASP A 565 -22.99 -40.24 -44.42
CA ASP A 565 -21.77 -40.41 -43.64
C ASP A 565 -21.91 -39.81 -42.23
N ARG A 566 -22.60 -38.67 -42.11
CA ARG A 566 -22.90 -38.03 -40.82
C ARG A 566 -23.80 -38.90 -39.96
N LEU A 567 -24.90 -39.41 -40.53
CA LEU A 567 -25.82 -40.30 -39.81
C LEU A 567 -25.14 -41.61 -39.43
N GLU A 568 -24.25 -42.15 -40.27
CA GLU A 568 -23.49 -43.37 -39.94
C GLU A 568 -22.47 -43.12 -38.83
N GLN A 569 -21.78 -41.98 -38.82
CA GLN A 569 -20.92 -41.58 -37.71
C GLN A 569 -21.72 -41.43 -36.41
N GLN A 570 -22.88 -40.79 -36.46
CA GLN A 570 -23.79 -40.62 -35.32
C GLN A 570 -24.32 -41.97 -34.81
N LYS A 571 -24.72 -42.87 -35.71
CA LYS A 571 -25.09 -44.25 -35.38
C LYS A 571 -23.94 -44.98 -34.67
N GLN A 572 -22.72 -44.88 -35.18
CA GLN A 572 -21.55 -45.50 -34.55
C GLN A 572 -21.24 -44.91 -33.17
N SER A 573 -21.40 -43.59 -32.97
CA SER A 573 -21.23 -43.00 -31.64
C SER A 573 -22.29 -43.49 -30.66
N LEU A 574 -23.56 -43.56 -31.10
CA LEU A 574 -24.65 -44.07 -30.27
C LEU A 574 -24.46 -45.55 -29.90
N TYR A 575 -23.92 -46.37 -30.81
CA TYR A 575 -23.53 -47.76 -30.49
C TYR A 575 -22.48 -47.84 -29.38
N ARG A 576 -21.42 -47.02 -29.48
CA ARG A 576 -20.35 -47.00 -28.47
C ARG A 576 -20.89 -46.52 -27.12
N GLU A 577 -21.77 -45.53 -27.15
CA GLU A 577 -22.40 -44.96 -25.96
C GLU A 577 -23.32 -45.96 -25.27
N ALA A 578 -24.23 -46.60 -26.02
CA ALA A 578 -25.11 -47.64 -25.51
C ALA A 578 -24.32 -48.78 -24.87
N ARG A 579 -23.21 -49.20 -25.50
CA ARG A 579 -22.33 -50.24 -24.95
C ARG A 579 -21.66 -49.80 -23.66
N ALA A 580 -21.12 -48.58 -23.60
CA ALA A 580 -20.49 -48.05 -22.40
C ALA A 580 -21.48 -47.97 -21.22
N LEU A 581 -22.71 -47.53 -21.48
CA LEU A 581 -23.78 -47.51 -20.48
C LEU A 581 -24.17 -48.91 -20.04
N ASN A 582 -24.30 -49.86 -20.97
CA ASN A 582 -24.57 -51.26 -20.64
C ASN A 582 -23.45 -51.86 -19.76
N ASP A 583 -22.19 -51.65 -20.12
CA ASP A 583 -21.04 -52.14 -19.35
C ASP A 583 -21.02 -51.54 -17.93
N ALA A 584 -21.39 -50.26 -17.80
CA ALA A 584 -21.52 -49.59 -16.50
C ALA A 584 -22.64 -50.23 -15.66
N ILE A 585 -23.81 -50.49 -16.24
CA ILE A 585 -24.93 -51.17 -15.54
C ILE A 585 -24.51 -52.59 -15.12
N GLN A 586 -23.85 -53.35 -16.00
CA GLN A 586 -23.32 -54.68 -15.68
C GLN A 586 -22.29 -54.67 -14.55
N SER A 587 -21.45 -53.64 -14.51
CA SER A 587 -20.48 -53.49 -13.42
C SER A 587 -21.17 -53.25 -12.07
N LEU A 588 -22.27 -52.48 -12.03
CA LEU A 588 -23.07 -52.26 -10.83
C LEU A 588 -23.75 -53.55 -10.37
N GLU A 589 -24.32 -54.32 -11.29
CA GLU A 589 -24.91 -55.61 -10.98
C GLU A 589 -23.88 -56.59 -10.41
N HIS A 590 -22.67 -56.62 -10.98
CA HIS A 590 -21.58 -57.44 -10.46
C HIS A 590 -21.17 -57.03 -9.04
N GLN A 591 -21.08 -55.74 -8.75
CA GLN A 591 -20.81 -55.23 -7.40
C GLN A 591 -21.90 -55.64 -6.40
N LEU A 592 -23.17 -55.54 -6.80
CA LEU A 592 -24.29 -55.98 -5.97
C LEU A 592 -24.23 -57.48 -5.65
N HIS A 593 -23.97 -58.31 -6.66
CA HIS A 593 -23.79 -59.75 -6.47
C HIS A 593 -22.58 -60.09 -5.59
N HIS A 594 -21.43 -59.44 -5.81
CA HIS A 594 -20.22 -59.64 -5.02
C HIS A 594 -20.46 -59.34 -3.53
N HIS A 595 -21.15 -58.23 -3.24
CA HIS A 595 -21.51 -57.86 -1.88
C HIS A 595 -22.78 -58.55 -1.36
N ARG A 596 -23.39 -59.48 -2.11
CA ARG A 596 -24.63 -60.19 -1.74
C ARG A 596 -25.75 -59.23 -1.32
N LEU A 597 -25.87 -58.10 -2.01
CA LEU A 597 -26.87 -57.07 -1.74
C LEU A 597 -28.09 -57.29 -2.63
N ARG A 598 -29.28 -57.07 -2.07
CA ARG A 598 -30.53 -57.03 -2.83
C ARG A 598 -31.01 -55.58 -2.90
N LEU A 599 -30.76 -54.90 -4.02
CA LEU A 599 -31.34 -53.59 -4.31
C LEU A 599 -32.67 -53.74 -5.05
N ASN A 600 -33.49 -52.69 -5.07
CA ASN A 600 -34.79 -52.69 -5.75
C ASN A 600 -34.61 -53.03 -7.23
N SER A 601 -35.00 -54.24 -7.63
CA SER A 601 -34.69 -54.79 -8.96
C SER A 601 -35.31 -53.97 -10.10
N HIS A 602 -36.40 -53.26 -9.82
CA HIS A 602 -37.17 -52.55 -10.82
C HIS A 602 -36.41 -51.43 -11.54
N ARG A 603 -35.61 -50.62 -10.81
CA ARG A 603 -34.85 -49.50 -11.42
C ARG A 603 -33.69 -49.99 -12.28
N MET A 604 -32.99 -51.04 -11.83
CA MET A 604 -31.93 -51.67 -12.62
C MET A 604 -32.50 -52.35 -13.87
N GLU A 605 -33.64 -53.04 -13.74
CA GLU A 605 -34.37 -53.64 -14.87
C GLU A 605 -34.81 -52.59 -15.90
N GLU A 606 -35.24 -51.41 -15.46
CA GLU A 606 -35.63 -50.30 -16.33
C GLU A 606 -34.42 -49.73 -17.11
N LEU A 607 -33.29 -49.48 -16.44
CA LEU A 607 -32.04 -49.06 -17.10
C LEU A 607 -31.58 -50.09 -18.14
N TYR A 608 -31.57 -51.37 -17.79
CA TYR A 608 -31.26 -52.44 -18.73
C TYR A 608 -32.22 -52.49 -19.91
N ARG A 609 -33.51 -52.31 -19.66
CA ARG A 609 -34.52 -52.29 -20.72
C ARG A 609 -34.31 -51.11 -21.66
N SER A 610 -34.06 -49.90 -21.15
CA SER A 610 -33.82 -48.71 -21.99
C SER A 610 -32.56 -48.84 -22.85
N VAL A 611 -31.43 -49.30 -22.28
CA VAL A 611 -30.21 -49.50 -23.08
C VAL A 611 -30.39 -50.60 -24.13
N ASN A 612 -31.02 -51.72 -23.78
CA ASN A 612 -31.29 -52.79 -24.75
C ASN A 612 -32.31 -52.35 -25.82
N ASN A 613 -33.30 -51.53 -25.46
CA ASN A 613 -34.22 -50.93 -26.41
C ASN A 613 -33.46 -49.99 -27.37
N ALA A 614 -32.55 -49.16 -26.87
CA ALA A 614 -31.71 -48.29 -27.69
C ALA A 614 -30.84 -49.08 -28.68
N ILE A 615 -30.18 -50.15 -28.22
CA ILE A 615 -29.41 -51.06 -29.10
C ILE A 615 -30.33 -51.69 -30.16
N ARG A 616 -31.51 -52.18 -29.77
CA ARG A 616 -32.47 -52.75 -30.71
C ARG A 616 -32.95 -51.72 -31.74
N LEU A 617 -33.21 -50.47 -31.32
CA LEU A 617 -33.62 -49.39 -32.21
C LEU A 617 -32.53 -49.03 -33.24
N LEU A 618 -31.25 -49.23 -32.92
CA LEU A 618 -30.14 -49.07 -33.86
C LEU A 618 -30.02 -50.21 -34.89
N ASP A 619 -30.66 -51.35 -34.65
CA ASP A 619 -30.70 -52.52 -35.54
C ASP A 619 -31.97 -52.57 -36.41
N VAL A 620 -33.03 -51.84 -36.05
CA VAL A 620 -34.29 -51.81 -36.81
C VAL A 620 -34.20 -50.81 -37.96
N THR A 621 -34.50 -51.28 -39.17
CA THR A 621 -34.57 -50.45 -40.38
C THR A 621 -36.02 -50.11 -40.72
N PRO A 622 -36.37 -48.84 -40.98
CA PRO A 622 -35.50 -47.66 -41.01
C PRO A 622 -35.09 -47.18 -39.60
N ILE A 623 -33.82 -46.81 -39.44
CA ILE A 623 -33.23 -46.39 -38.17
C ILE A 623 -33.71 -44.98 -37.82
N GLN A 624 -34.22 -44.81 -36.59
CA GLN A 624 -34.62 -43.51 -36.06
C GLN A 624 -33.65 -43.08 -34.94
N LEU A 625 -32.55 -42.43 -35.32
CA LEU A 625 -31.49 -42.02 -34.38
C LEU A 625 -31.99 -41.13 -33.22
N PHE A 626 -32.93 -40.22 -33.46
CA PHE A 626 -33.50 -39.38 -32.39
C PHE A 626 -34.17 -40.19 -31.28
N ALA A 627 -34.85 -41.30 -31.61
CA ALA A 627 -35.47 -42.16 -30.60
C ALA A 627 -34.43 -42.94 -29.78
N VAL A 628 -33.28 -43.25 -30.39
CA VAL A 628 -32.14 -43.87 -29.70
C VAL A 628 -31.51 -42.88 -28.74
N GLU A 629 -31.31 -41.64 -29.18
CA GLU A 629 -30.77 -40.56 -28.35
C GLU A 629 -31.62 -40.30 -27.12
N ASP A 630 -32.94 -40.23 -27.27
CA ASP A 630 -33.87 -40.05 -26.15
C ASP A 630 -33.77 -41.19 -25.12
N GLU A 631 -33.68 -42.45 -25.56
CA GLU A 631 -33.53 -43.61 -24.67
C GLU A 631 -32.18 -43.64 -23.94
N LEU A 632 -31.09 -43.29 -24.63
CA LEU A 632 -29.75 -43.24 -24.01
C LEU A 632 -29.62 -42.05 -23.06
N GLU A 633 -30.24 -40.92 -23.37
CA GLU A 633 -30.25 -39.74 -22.51
C GLU A 633 -30.99 -40.01 -21.20
N HIS A 634 -32.13 -40.71 -21.25
CA HIS A 634 -32.82 -41.18 -20.05
C HIS A 634 -31.90 -42.02 -19.15
N VAL A 635 -31.16 -42.97 -19.74
CA VAL A 635 -30.21 -43.82 -19.00
C VAL A 635 -29.07 -43.01 -18.41
N LYS A 636 -28.49 -42.06 -19.17
CA LYS A 636 -27.41 -41.18 -18.70
C LYS A 636 -27.83 -40.38 -17.46
N GLN A 637 -29.08 -39.96 -17.41
CA GLN A 637 -29.60 -39.17 -16.30
C GLN A 637 -29.85 -40.02 -15.05
N GLU A 638 -30.39 -41.23 -15.21
CA GLU A 638 -30.78 -42.09 -14.08
C GLU A 638 -29.61 -42.94 -13.51
N LEU A 639 -28.68 -43.39 -14.36
CA LEU A 639 -27.56 -44.27 -13.97
C LEU A 639 -26.69 -43.72 -12.81
N PRO A 640 -26.31 -42.42 -12.77
CA PRO A 640 -25.52 -41.87 -11.67
C PRO A 640 -26.23 -41.95 -10.30
N TYR A 641 -27.55 -41.81 -10.27
CA TYR A 641 -28.32 -41.92 -9.03
C TYR A 641 -28.28 -43.35 -8.49
N VAL A 642 -28.48 -44.33 -9.38
CA VAL A 642 -28.41 -45.75 -9.03
C VAL A 642 -27.01 -46.14 -8.60
N GLN A 643 -25.97 -45.68 -9.29
CA GLN A 643 -24.57 -45.91 -8.91
C GLN A 643 -24.26 -45.37 -7.50
N LYS A 644 -24.72 -44.16 -7.19
CA LYS A 644 -24.55 -43.57 -5.86
C LYS A 644 -25.30 -44.34 -4.78
N GLU A 645 -26.51 -44.80 -5.09
CA GLU A 645 -27.30 -45.65 -4.21
C GLU A 645 -26.56 -46.96 -3.92
N VAL A 646 -26.12 -47.71 -4.94
CA VAL A 646 -25.31 -48.94 -4.79
C VAL A 646 -24.08 -48.71 -3.91
N GLN A 647 -23.33 -47.63 -4.15
CA GLN A 647 -22.13 -47.32 -3.38
C GLN A 647 -22.44 -47.03 -1.90
N SER A 648 -23.53 -46.33 -1.61
CA SER A 648 -23.97 -46.08 -0.24
C SER A 648 -24.36 -47.37 0.49
N PHE A 649 -25.06 -48.29 -0.20
CA PHE A 649 -25.40 -49.61 0.35
C PHE A 649 -24.15 -50.44 0.68
N ILE A 650 -23.14 -50.42 -0.19
CA ILE A 650 -21.86 -51.10 0.05
C ILE A 650 -21.15 -50.50 1.27
N GLN A 651 -21.07 -49.18 1.36
CA GLN A 651 -20.43 -48.49 2.48
C GLN A 651 -21.15 -48.76 3.82
N ASP A 652 -22.48 -48.73 3.82
CA ASP A 652 -23.29 -49.02 5.01
C ASP A 652 -23.11 -50.46 5.46
N LYS A 653 -23.07 -51.41 4.52
CA LYS A 653 -22.74 -52.82 4.81
C LYS A 653 -21.36 -52.95 5.45
N GLU A 654 -20.33 -52.41 4.81
CA GLU A 654 -18.94 -52.54 5.29
C GLU A 654 -18.74 -51.88 6.66
N ARG A 655 -19.39 -50.74 6.89
CA ARG A 655 -19.38 -50.08 8.19
C ARG A 655 -20.07 -50.95 9.24
N LEU A 656 -21.24 -51.48 8.94
CA LEU A 656 -22.01 -52.29 9.88
C LEU A 656 -21.31 -53.61 10.20
N GLU A 657 -20.70 -54.27 9.22
CA GLU A 657 -19.88 -55.46 9.46
C GLU A 657 -18.66 -55.16 10.35
N ARG A 658 -18.02 -53.98 10.18
CA ARG A 658 -16.93 -53.56 11.07
C ARG A 658 -17.43 -53.32 12.49
N GLU A 659 -18.54 -52.60 12.66
CA GLU A 659 -19.16 -52.37 13.97
C GLU A 659 -19.57 -53.69 14.64
N TRP A 660 -20.15 -54.62 13.87
CA TRP A 660 -20.51 -55.95 14.35
C TRP A 660 -19.29 -56.77 14.77
N ARG A 661 -18.21 -56.79 13.98
CA ARG A 661 -16.95 -57.48 14.35
C ARG A 661 -16.36 -56.92 15.64
N ASP A 662 -16.38 -55.59 15.83
CA ASP A 662 -15.86 -54.96 17.05
C ASP A 662 -16.70 -55.35 18.29
N VAL A 663 -18.02 -55.24 18.21
CA VAL A 663 -18.93 -55.64 19.29
C VAL A 663 -18.83 -57.13 19.58
N SER A 664 -18.77 -57.98 18.55
CA SER A 664 -18.56 -59.43 18.66
C SER A 664 -17.25 -59.76 19.35
N SER A 665 -16.15 -59.11 18.97
CA SER A 665 -14.84 -59.31 19.59
C SER A 665 -14.83 -58.88 21.06
N SER A 666 -15.49 -57.75 21.37
CA SER A 666 -15.65 -57.26 22.75
C SER A 666 -16.46 -58.24 23.60
N TYR A 667 -17.53 -58.81 23.05
CA TYR A 667 -18.28 -59.88 23.70
C TYR A 667 -17.40 -61.10 23.97
N GLN A 668 -16.65 -61.60 22.97
CA GLN A 668 -15.77 -62.76 23.12
C GLN A 668 -14.69 -62.52 24.20
N HIS A 669 -14.08 -61.33 24.21
CA HIS A 669 -13.11 -60.95 25.22
C HIS A 669 -13.73 -60.94 26.63
N MET A 670 -14.90 -60.31 26.78
CA MET A 670 -15.59 -60.25 28.07
C MET A 670 -16.06 -61.63 28.56
N SER A 671 -16.55 -62.46 27.65
CA SER A 671 -16.95 -63.84 27.92
C SER A 671 -15.78 -64.67 28.44
N ARG A 672 -14.59 -64.56 27.82
CA ARG A 672 -13.37 -65.23 28.31
C ARG A 672 -12.94 -64.72 29.69
N LYS A 673 -13.01 -63.40 29.92
CA LYS A 673 -12.57 -62.76 31.18
C LYS A 673 -13.45 -63.14 32.38
N LEU A 674 -14.76 -63.28 32.19
CA LEU A 674 -15.70 -63.67 33.24
C LEU A 674 -15.60 -65.18 33.63
N GLY A 675 -14.97 -66.01 32.79
CA GLY A 675 -14.62 -67.40 33.11
C GLY A 675 -15.78 -68.40 33.14
N LEU A 676 -15.45 -69.69 33.33
CA LEU A 676 -16.36 -70.85 33.27
C LEU A 676 -17.58 -70.78 34.21
N ASN A 677 -17.52 -69.98 35.28
CA ASN A 677 -18.64 -69.80 36.21
C ASN A 677 -19.80 -68.97 35.62
N PHE A 678 -19.63 -68.38 34.43
CA PHE A 678 -20.65 -67.62 33.69
C PHE A 678 -21.20 -68.37 32.46
N SER A 679 -20.72 -69.59 32.21
CA SER A 679 -20.99 -70.42 31.02
C SER A 679 -22.46 -70.86 30.86
N GLN A 680 -23.33 -70.62 31.85
CA GLN A 680 -24.78 -70.88 31.77
C GLN A 680 -25.65 -69.61 31.82
N SER A 681 -25.06 -68.43 31.60
CA SER A 681 -25.77 -67.15 31.73
C SER A 681 -26.67 -66.79 30.53
N THR A 682 -27.73 -66.04 30.79
CA THR A 682 -28.68 -65.47 29.81
C THR A 682 -28.01 -64.63 28.72
N PHE A 683 -26.79 -64.11 28.97
CA PHE A 683 -26.00 -63.32 28.04
C PHE A 683 -25.59 -64.10 26.78
N LYS A 684 -25.21 -65.37 26.90
CA LYS A 684 -24.82 -66.18 25.73
C LYS A 684 -25.98 -66.38 24.75
N ARG A 685 -27.16 -66.73 25.27
CA ARG A 685 -28.36 -66.92 24.45
C ARG A 685 -28.75 -65.63 23.71
N ARG A 686 -28.74 -64.48 24.40
CA ARG A 686 -29.04 -63.16 23.80
C ARG A 686 -28.04 -62.79 22.71
N TYR A 687 -26.75 -63.06 22.93
CA TYR A 687 -25.73 -62.82 21.93
C TYR A 687 -25.91 -63.72 20.69
N ASP A 688 -26.11 -65.03 20.88
CA ASP A 688 -26.27 -65.97 19.76
C ASP A 688 -27.52 -65.66 18.91
N GLU A 689 -28.61 -65.20 19.55
CA GLU A 689 -29.82 -64.75 18.87
C GLU A 689 -29.58 -63.46 18.08
N SER A 690 -28.98 -62.45 18.71
CA SER A 690 -28.65 -61.19 18.07
C SER A 690 -27.65 -61.37 16.92
N ALA A 691 -26.68 -62.28 17.06
CA ALA A 691 -25.73 -62.63 16.01
C ALA A 691 -26.40 -63.18 14.75
N ARG A 692 -27.34 -64.12 14.91
CA ARG A 692 -28.10 -64.66 13.78
C ARG A 692 -28.97 -63.59 13.14
N GLN A 693 -29.57 -62.70 13.93
CA GLN A 693 -30.41 -61.62 13.42
C GLN A 693 -29.58 -60.57 12.68
N VAL A 694 -28.40 -60.18 13.18
CA VAL A 694 -27.50 -59.26 12.48
C VAL A 694 -27.06 -59.85 11.14
N ASP A 695 -26.61 -61.10 11.11
CA ASP A 695 -26.18 -61.76 9.87
C ASP A 695 -27.32 -61.85 8.84
N TYR A 696 -28.54 -62.19 9.29
CA TYR A 696 -29.73 -62.23 8.43
C TYR A 696 -30.10 -60.84 7.90
N LEU A 697 -30.17 -59.83 8.77
CA LEU A 697 -30.59 -58.48 8.40
C LEU A 697 -29.57 -57.78 7.48
N ILE A 698 -28.27 -58.05 7.65
CA ILE A 698 -27.22 -57.60 6.73
C ILE A 698 -27.40 -58.26 5.34
N SER A 699 -27.74 -59.55 5.30
CA SER A 699 -27.94 -60.27 4.04
C SER A 699 -29.21 -59.85 3.27
N GLU A 700 -30.24 -59.40 3.97
CA GLU A 700 -31.47 -58.86 3.38
C GLU A 700 -31.40 -57.33 3.12
N GLY A 701 -30.24 -56.70 3.32
CA GLY A 701 -30.03 -55.27 3.08
C GLY A 701 -30.77 -54.35 4.06
N GLN A 702 -31.30 -54.89 5.17
CA GLN A 702 -32.02 -54.12 6.20
C GLN A 702 -31.05 -53.49 7.21
N PHE A 703 -30.14 -52.64 6.74
CA PHE A 703 -29.03 -52.10 7.55
C PHE A 703 -29.49 -51.31 8.77
N ALA A 704 -30.59 -50.55 8.68
CA ALA A 704 -31.12 -49.81 9.82
C ALA A 704 -31.60 -50.76 10.94
N SER A 705 -32.20 -51.89 10.60
CA SER A 705 -32.61 -52.91 11.56
C SER A 705 -31.41 -53.66 12.11
N ALA A 706 -30.47 -54.05 11.25
CA ALA A 706 -29.24 -54.71 11.65
C ALA A 706 -28.41 -53.84 12.62
N LYS A 707 -28.31 -52.52 12.36
CA LYS A 707 -27.63 -51.58 13.27
C LYS A 707 -28.26 -51.53 14.66
N ARG A 708 -29.60 -51.48 14.74
CA ARG A 708 -30.30 -51.54 16.04
C ARG A 708 -29.95 -52.82 16.80
N GLU A 709 -29.83 -53.94 16.09
CA GLU A 709 -29.49 -55.23 16.68
C GLU A 709 -28.02 -55.28 17.16
N VAL A 710 -27.09 -54.68 16.40
CA VAL A 710 -25.70 -54.47 16.84
C VAL A 710 -25.63 -53.60 18.10
N GLU A 711 -26.44 -52.54 18.19
CA GLU A 711 -26.53 -51.68 19.38
C GLU A 711 -27.09 -52.43 20.60
N LEU A 712 -28.07 -53.32 20.42
CA LEU A 712 -28.57 -54.19 21.48
C LEU A 712 -27.47 -55.12 22.00
N THR A 713 -26.67 -55.70 21.10
CA THR A 713 -25.50 -56.49 21.50
C THR A 713 -24.44 -55.65 22.20
N ARG A 714 -24.23 -54.39 21.80
CA ARG A 714 -23.30 -53.50 22.48
C ARG A 714 -23.72 -53.23 23.92
N ARG A 715 -25.02 -52.97 24.16
CA ARG A 715 -25.58 -52.84 25.51
C ARG A 715 -25.39 -54.11 26.33
N LEU A 716 -25.54 -55.29 25.71
CA LEU A 716 -25.26 -56.57 26.34
C LEU A 716 -23.81 -56.68 26.82
N VAL A 717 -22.84 -56.24 26.00
CA VAL A 717 -21.41 -56.22 26.37
C VAL A 717 -21.15 -55.25 27.53
N ASP A 718 -21.79 -54.09 27.54
CA ASP A 718 -21.64 -53.12 28.64
C ASP A 718 -22.27 -53.64 29.94
N GLU A 719 -23.42 -54.32 29.89
CA GLU A 719 -24.00 -55.06 31.04
C GLU A 719 -22.99 -56.08 31.59
N MET A 720 -22.30 -56.82 30.72
CA MET A 720 -21.26 -57.78 31.11
C MET A 720 -20.05 -57.10 31.76
N ARG A 721 -19.64 -55.91 31.30
CA ARG A 721 -18.55 -55.13 31.90
C ARG A 721 -18.91 -54.62 33.29
N ASP A 722 -20.14 -54.16 33.48
CA ASP A 722 -20.59 -53.71 34.80
C ASP A 722 -20.70 -54.88 35.79
N GLU A 723 -21.10 -56.06 35.32
CA GLU A 723 -21.10 -57.26 36.15
C GLU A 723 -19.66 -57.72 36.50
N GLU A 724 -18.71 -57.61 35.57
CA GLU A 724 -17.29 -57.84 35.85
C GLU A 724 -16.77 -56.88 36.93
N ARG A 725 -17.09 -55.58 36.83
CA ARG A 725 -16.73 -54.59 37.84
C ARG A 725 -17.35 -54.90 39.20
N ARG A 726 -18.60 -55.37 39.23
CA ARG A 726 -19.27 -55.80 40.48
C ARG A 726 -18.56 -57.00 41.09
N MET A 727 -18.20 -58.00 40.28
CA MET A 727 -17.45 -59.18 40.73
C MET A 727 -16.05 -58.81 41.24
N ALA A 728 -15.34 -57.94 40.52
CA ALA A 728 -14.03 -57.43 40.94
C ALA A 728 -14.11 -56.64 42.26
N ARG A 729 -15.14 -55.81 42.45
CA ARG A 729 -15.38 -55.10 43.72
C ARG A 729 -15.68 -56.06 44.88
N LYS A 730 -16.48 -57.10 44.66
CA LYS A 730 -16.74 -58.14 45.67
C LYS A 730 -15.46 -58.92 46.02
N ALA A 731 -14.65 -59.26 45.02
CA ALA A 731 -13.37 -59.93 45.21
C ALA A 731 -12.34 -59.06 45.96
N ALA A 732 -12.31 -57.75 45.67
CA ALA A 732 -11.45 -56.81 46.40
C ALA A 732 -11.88 -56.65 47.87
N GLN A 733 -13.19 -56.63 48.14
CA GLN A 733 -13.71 -56.60 49.52
C GLN A 733 -13.39 -57.88 50.29
N THR A 734 -13.52 -59.06 49.68
CA THR A 734 -13.15 -60.33 50.33
C THR A 734 -11.64 -60.47 50.52
N ALA A 735 -10.82 -59.98 49.58
CA ALA A 735 -9.36 -59.95 49.71
C ALA A 735 -8.88 -58.98 50.82
N ALA A 736 -9.52 -57.83 51.00
CA ALA A 736 -9.20 -56.89 52.07
C ALA A 736 -9.55 -57.44 53.47
N VAL A 737 -10.65 -58.23 53.58
CA VAL A 737 -11.02 -58.94 54.81
C VAL A 737 -10.06 -60.11 55.09
N LEU A 738 -9.54 -60.79 54.06
CA LEU A 738 -8.57 -61.87 54.20
C LEU A 738 -7.16 -61.38 54.60
N HIS A 739 -6.77 -60.16 54.21
CA HIS A 739 -5.44 -59.60 54.54
C HIS A 739 -5.28 -59.13 56.00
N THR A 740 -6.36 -58.83 56.72
CA THR A 740 -6.30 -58.49 58.15
C THR A 740 -6.26 -59.73 59.06
N VAL A 741 -6.80 -60.87 58.61
CA VAL A 741 -6.84 -62.12 59.40
C VAL A 741 -5.51 -62.90 59.31
N ASN A 742 -4.75 -62.78 58.22
CA ASN A 742 -3.55 -63.59 57.96
C ASN A 742 -2.20 -63.05 58.50
N ARG A 743 -2.19 -62.06 59.41
CA ARG A 743 -0.94 -61.51 59.99
C ARG A 743 -0.58 -62.04 61.38
N ASN A 744 -1.44 -62.80 62.05
CA ASN A 744 -1.25 -63.20 63.46
C ASN A 744 -0.76 -64.64 63.72
N ASN A 745 -0.78 -65.56 62.76
CA ASN A 745 -0.25 -66.92 62.96
C ASN A 745 1.06 -67.14 62.21
N ASN A 746 2.09 -66.66 62.91
CA ASN A 746 3.49 -66.66 62.58
C ASN A 746 4.15 -68.03 62.85
N ARG A 747 5.24 -68.30 62.11
CA ARG A 747 6.34 -69.25 62.38
C ARG A 747 6.13 -70.74 62.05
N ASN A 748 6.55 -71.15 60.85
CA ASN A 748 7.80 -71.93 60.69
C ASN A 748 8.10 -72.28 59.22
N SER A 749 9.41 -72.36 58.93
CA SER A 749 10.09 -72.90 57.73
C SER A 749 9.89 -72.13 56.41
N ARG A 750 10.88 -71.42 55.86
CA ARG A 750 12.30 -71.73 55.53
C ARG A 750 12.42 -72.64 54.31
N GLY A 751 13.08 -72.09 53.28
CA GLY A 751 13.58 -72.80 52.10
C GLY A 751 12.58 -72.77 50.94
N GLY A 752 12.91 -72.32 49.73
CA GLY A 752 14.22 -72.12 49.12
C GLY A 752 14.19 -72.73 47.71
N GLY A 753 14.97 -72.15 46.79
CA GLY A 753 15.26 -72.71 45.47
C GLY A 753 14.36 -72.15 44.37
N SER A 754 14.82 -71.31 43.43
CA SER A 754 15.92 -71.42 42.46
C SER A 754 15.46 -72.01 41.11
N GLY A 755 15.78 -71.29 40.03
CA GLY A 755 15.64 -71.69 38.63
C GLY A 755 14.58 -70.90 37.87
N GLY A 756 14.86 -70.14 36.82
CA GLY A 756 16.09 -69.87 36.09
C GLY A 756 15.77 -69.00 34.87
N SER A 757 16.76 -68.19 34.46
CA SER A 757 17.25 -67.88 33.10
C SER A 757 16.28 -67.66 31.92
N ARG A 758 16.55 -66.86 30.88
CA ARG A 758 17.44 -65.73 30.49
C ARG A 758 17.28 -65.62 28.95
N GLY A 759 17.42 -64.42 28.39
CA GLY A 759 17.76 -64.17 26.97
C GLY A 759 16.56 -63.81 26.08
N GLY A 760 16.60 -62.84 25.17
CA GLY A 760 17.67 -62.01 24.64
C GLY A 760 17.34 -61.68 23.17
N GLY A 761 17.71 -60.49 22.66
CA GLY A 761 17.70 -60.22 21.21
C GLY A 761 17.52 -58.76 20.78
N PHE A 762 18.65 -58.08 20.55
CA PHE A 762 18.79 -56.83 19.80
C PHE A 762 19.43 -57.13 18.42
N GLY A 763 19.14 -56.30 17.41
CA GLY A 763 19.79 -56.25 16.08
C GLY A 763 18.78 -55.72 15.05
N GLY A 764 18.92 -54.53 14.46
CA GLY A 764 19.98 -54.08 13.55
C GLY A 764 19.62 -54.51 12.12
N SER A 765 19.68 -53.77 11.02
CA SER A 765 20.16 -52.43 10.66
C SER A 765 20.22 -52.41 9.12
N GLY A 766 19.90 -51.28 8.47
CA GLY A 766 20.28 -50.96 7.09
C GLY A 766 19.15 -50.98 6.05
N SER A 767 18.98 -50.05 5.11
CA SER A 767 19.26 -48.60 4.91
C SER A 767 19.00 -48.28 3.42
N ARG A 768 18.66 -47.01 3.12
CA ARG A 768 18.42 -46.34 1.80
C ARG A 768 16.93 -46.27 1.40
N GLY A 769 16.30 -45.15 1.09
CA GLY A 769 16.58 -43.69 1.04
C GLY A 769 15.19 -43.02 0.93
N GLY A 770 14.90 -41.76 1.25
CA GLY A 770 15.62 -40.51 1.06
C GLY A 770 14.65 -39.51 0.40
N GLY A 771 14.26 -38.44 1.12
CA GLY A 771 13.66 -37.18 0.62
C GLY A 771 12.17 -37.20 0.23
N PHE A 772 11.34 -36.16 0.41
CA PHE A 772 11.53 -34.77 0.87
C PHE A 772 10.16 -34.14 1.19
N GLY A 773 10.14 -33.11 2.07
CA GLY A 773 9.02 -32.18 2.34
C GLY A 773 8.29 -32.47 3.66
N GLY A 774 8.45 -31.72 4.76
CA GLY A 774 8.39 -30.26 4.89
C GLY A 774 6.90 -29.85 4.86
N SER A 775 6.26 -29.26 5.88
CA SER A 775 6.73 -28.39 6.94
C SER A 775 5.65 -28.23 8.05
N SER A 776 6.11 -27.98 9.29
CA SER A 776 5.55 -27.10 10.37
C SER A 776 4.11 -27.34 10.89
N GLY A 777 3.80 -27.59 12.18
CA GLY A 777 4.43 -27.17 13.46
C GLY A 777 4.24 -25.66 13.67
N SER A 778 3.48 -25.09 14.60
CA SER A 778 3.36 -25.26 16.07
C SER A 778 2.06 -24.54 16.51
N ARG A 779 1.22 -25.01 17.46
CA ARG A 779 1.33 -25.08 18.93
C ARG A 779 1.70 -23.77 19.67
N GLY A 780 0.75 -23.33 20.52
CA GLY A 780 0.93 -22.49 21.72
C GLY A 780 1.00 -20.99 21.43
N GLY A 781 0.28 -20.08 22.08
CA GLY A 781 -0.35 -20.09 23.40
C GLY A 781 0.23 -18.92 24.20
N GLY A 782 -0.62 -17.99 24.69
CA GLY A 782 -0.20 -17.05 25.75
C GLY A 782 -0.64 -15.58 25.61
N ARG A 783 -1.80 -15.29 26.23
CA ARG A 783 -2.16 -14.12 27.06
C ARG A 783 -1.52 -12.74 26.77
N SER A 784 -2.39 -11.74 26.60
CA SER A 784 -2.14 -10.34 26.98
C SER A 784 -3.37 -9.78 27.71
N MET A 785 -3.17 -9.36 28.96
CA MET A 785 -4.03 -8.48 29.74
C MET A 785 -3.16 -7.83 30.83
N GLY A 786 -3.35 -6.53 31.06
CA GLY A 786 -2.94 -5.86 32.30
C GLY A 786 -1.83 -4.84 32.15
N GLY A 787 -2.18 -3.56 32.31
CA GLY A 787 -1.25 -2.46 32.45
C GLY A 787 -0.85 -2.14 33.90
N ARG A 788 -0.28 -0.93 34.06
CA ARG A 788 0.06 -0.17 35.27
C ARG A 788 1.28 -0.62 36.10
N GLY A 789 2.32 0.21 36.03
CA GLY A 789 2.74 1.06 37.16
C GLY A 789 3.78 0.51 38.17
N GLY A 790 4.73 1.37 38.55
CA GLY A 790 5.65 1.25 39.69
C GLY A 790 7.12 1.17 39.24
N GLY A 791 8.08 2.01 39.63
CA GLY A 791 8.14 2.98 40.72
C GLY A 791 8.69 2.37 42.02
N SER A 792 10.03 2.31 42.17
CA SER A 792 10.87 2.28 43.41
C SER A 792 12.29 1.80 43.01
N SER A 793 13.44 2.47 43.20
CA SER A 793 14.10 3.25 44.28
C SER A 793 15.13 2.43 45.09
N PHE A 794 16.42 2.45 44.73
CA PHE A 794 17.61 2.26 45.61
C PHE A 794 18.84 2.83 44.83
N ARG A 795 19.42 3.98 45.21
CA ARG A 795 20.39 4.28 46.30
C ARG A 795 21.87 4.09 45.87
N GLY A 796 22.30 4.92 44.92
CA GLY A 796 23.68 5.27 44.58
C GLY A 796 23.59 6.29 43.45
N LYS A 797 24.07 7.53 43.64
CA LYS A 797 23.77 8.65 42.72
C LYS A 797 25.03 9.13 42.01
N GLY A 798 25.13 8.83 40.73
CA GLY A 798 25.97 9.51 39.76
C GLY A 798 25.52 9.20 38.33
N GLY A 799 26.03 9.95 37.37
CA GLY A 799 25.55 9.96 35.99
C GLY A 799 26.60 9.40 35.03
N GLY A 800 26.18 8.51 34.13
CA GLY A 800 27.05 7.94 33.09
C GLY A 800 26.68 8.39 31.69
N ARG A 801 27.68 8.50 30.81
CA ARG A 801 27.49 8.72 29.38
C ARG A 801 28.46 7.89 28.57
N LYS A 802 27.95 7.38 27.45
CA LYS A 802 28.77 6.82 26.39
C LYS A 802 29.32 7.95 25.52
N PHE A 803 30.60 7.89 25.19
CA PHE A 803 31.31 8.86 24.38
C PHE A 803 31.91 8.24 23.12
#